data_AF-A0A176ZFQ5-F1
#
_entry.id   AF-A0A176ZFQ5-F1
#
_cell.length_a   1.000
_cell.length_b   1.000
_cell.length_c   1.000
_cell.angle_alpha   90.00
_cell.angle_beta   90.00
_cell.angle_gamma   90.00
#
_symmetry.space_group_name_H-M   'P 1'
#
loop_
_entity.id
_entity.type
_entity.pdbx_description
1 polymer ?
#
loop_
_entity_poly.entity_id
_entity_poly.type
_entity_poly.pdbx_seq_one_letter_code
_entity_poly.pdbx_strand_id
1 'polypeptide(L)'
;MKSIAIRILKWAIVSLAVLSVLLVVGGVVLFRAIVEPESDKFGTVPDEAKLANRPRQSLSAVAKPCSEVPADCSYFAHMDKGLLLKPADGASYPQEVMEVAELTKLSPEQVHENAALAKLTPEQVRESASLGQTAWMIWTGGNDRFWNFAASNTAGAFDLLKTVSSYKGGPYGRRNRWSWLGLVNEPCFSEPTEGDASRFGLWLDRRDPNCAPDPFADPDKYPGVRVGARGKTVPVGSYYGEPTGVIGLRLFPNPDFDEKAKADWNAERYYTDPSYYNNAKLIRPYRVGMSCAFCHVGPSAINPPADPENPKWENLASNPGAQYYWVNRIFFWNTRPRDEDNAPAPNEGNFLYQLFHTNPPGSLDTSLVSTDYMNNPRTMNAVYSVIPRLKLSLEHGAEQLTGGELDNKQLQDYPQTAALPQFWDPASGTSHTMRVLKDGADAVGTLGALNRVYLNIGTFSEEWLLHFRPFLGGRKITPIRISDAEKQSVYWQATEDRTADMAVFFLVTARPDRLEDVREGEPFLEDFTSEKVNRGKIVFAENCAACHSSKIPEIPANSGINDGICAGGGNGPNYRQCWDRYWEWTQSKAFKEAMVKLVVEGKPFLEGNYLSSERRVPVDLLQTNACTPLATNGLAGDIWDNFTSSSYKTLPPVKELTVQHPVSGASMPLQPLGNGRGYLRPPSLISLWSTAPFLSNNSLGHEDDATYYARDYAAASRGGSYGNYAAAEHCPAASDDNPYLPCVANRVKVFDRSIRQMLNPSTRRMDKHTQIPVPGYIYRTTAPACLMIASGYMPSWEQRLSRPLHWLAPWAIDEKGGIALGPLPKDFPINAMTNTKLLPDNDEPGGISHYWRLATAMPTLVGAFKKMGGKCSPGELADPQTQANSEAAVRDTGLIDTLVGLSKCPDYVVNRGHYFGSDLSAGDKEALIAYLKHF
;
A
#
# COMPACT_ATOMS: atom_id res chain seq x y z
N MET A 1 -9.94 74.26 10.65
CA MET A 1 -9.04 73.27 9.99
C MET A 1 -8.66 72.09 10.89
N LYS A 2 -8.11 72.27 12.10
CA LYS A 2 -7.75 71.15 13.02
C LYS A 2 -8.89 70.15 13.33
N SER A 3 -10.13 70.62 13.54
CA SER A 3 -11.29 69.77 13.84
C SER A 3 -11.69 68.83 12.68
N ILE A 4 -11.58 69.30 11.43
CA ILE A 4 -11.91 68.53 10.22
C ILE A 4 -10.83 67.47 9.95
N ALA A 5 -9.55 67.83 10.09
CA ALA A 5 -8.44 66.88 9.95
C ALA A 5 -8.50 65.74 10.97
N ILE A 6 -8.89 66.03 12.23
CA ILE A 6 -9.08 65.01 13.27
C ILE A 6 -10.27 64.09 12.94
N ARG A 7 -11.36 64.61 12.37
CA ARG A 7 -12.50 63.79 11.94
C ARG A 7 -12.15 62.89 10.75
N ILE A 8 -11.43 63.41 9.76
CA ILE A 8 -10.97 62.62 8.60
C ILE A 8 -10.01 61.52 9.04
N LEU A 9 -9.06 61.82 9.93
CA LEU A 9 -8.14 60.82 10.47
C LEU A 9 -8.88 59.74 11.29
N LYS A 10 -9.88 60.12 12.10
CA LYS A 10 -10.73 59.16 12.82
C LYS A 10 -11.52 58.27 11.87
N TRP A 11 -12.12 58.83 10.82
CA TRP A 11 -12.82 58.06 9.80
C TRP A 11 -11.88 57.13 9.03
N ALA A 12 -10.67 57.58 8.68
CA ALA A 12 -9.67 56.73 8.03
C ALA A 12 -9.23 55.57 8.94
N ILE A 13 -8.97 55.84 10.22
CA ILE A 13 -8.62 54.81 11.21
C ILE A 13 -9.77 53.81 11.42
N VAL A 14 -11.02 54.28 11.53
CA VAL A 14 -12.20 53.42 11.69
C VAL A 14 -12.44 52.59 10.43
N SER A 15 -12.34 53.19 9.23
CA SER A 15 -12.48 52.48 7.97
C SER A 15 -11.37 51.45 7.76
N LEU A 16 -10.12 51.77 8.13
CA LEU A 16 -9.01 50.82 8.11
C LEU A 16 -9.24 49.68 9.12
N ALA A 17 -9.71 49.99 10.34
CA ALA A 17 -10.04 48.98 11.33
C ALA A 17 -11.17 48.06 10.86
N VAL A 18 -12.24 48.61 10.27
CA VAL A 18 -13.34 47.83 9.68
C VAL A 18 -12.84 46.98 8.51
N LEU A 19 -12.01 47.53 7.62
CA LEU A 19 -11.42 46.77 6.51
C LEU A 19 -10.52 45.64 7.03
N SER A 20 -9.69 45.89 8.04
CA SER A 20 -8.86 44.88 8.68
C SER A 20 -9.71 43.79 9.32
N VAL A 21 -10.80 44.12 10.02
CA VAL A 21 -11.73 43.14 10.58
C VAL A 21 -12.39 42.32 9.46
N LEU A 22 -12.85 42.96 8.38
CA LEU A 22 -13.45 42.26 7.24
C LEU A 22 -12.46 41.34 6.52
N LEU A 23 -11.19 41.73 6.38
CA LEU A 23 -10.13 40.90 5.81
C LEU A 23 -9.79 39.71 6.73
N VAL A 24 -9.76 39.92 8.05
CA VAL A 24 -9.55 38.85 9.03
C VAL A 24 -10.73 37.88 9.01
N VAL A 25 -11.96 38.38 9.08
CA VAL A 25 -13.18 37.55 9.04
C VAL A 25 -13.27 36.79 7.71
N GLY A 26 -13.05 37.48 6.57
CA GLY A 26 -13.01 36.86 5.26
C GLY A 26 -11.91 35.79 5.13
N GLY A 27 -10.73 36.07 5.68
CA GLY A 27 -9.61 35.12 5.74
C GLY A 27 -9.92 33.89 6.60
N VAL A 28 -10.57 34.06 7.75
CA VAL A 28 -11.01 32.95 8.62
C VAL A 28 -12.09 32.10 7.94
N VAL A 29 -13.05 32.73 7.26
CA VAL A 29 -14.10 32.01 6.51
C VAL A 29 -13.49 31.23 5.35
N LEU A 30 -12.57 31.83 4.60
CA LEU A 30 -11.86 31.16 3.50
C LEU A 30 -10.99 30.01 4.03
N PHE A 31 -10.24 30.24 5.10
CA PHE A 31 -9.43 29.21 5.75
C PHE A 31 -10.27 28.02 6.19
N ARG A 32 -11.41 28.27 6.86
CA ARG A 32 -12.36 27.22 7.24
C ARG A 32 -12.90 26.47 6.03
N ALA A 33 -13.28 27.17 4.96
CA ALA A 33 -13.79 26.52 3.74
C ALA A 33 -12.73 25.64 3.03
N ILE A 34 -11.44 25.94 3.19
CA ILE A 34 -10.34 25.16 2.61
C ILE A 34 -10.02 23.94 3.49
N VAL A 35 -9.97 24.15 4.81
CA VAL A 35 -9.47 23.18 5.79
C VAL A 35 -10.55 22.25 6.32
N GLU A 36 -11.75 22.74 6.63
CA GLU A 36 -12.81 21.91 7.20
C GLU A 36 -13.51 21.08 6.09
N PRO A 37 -13.84 19.80 6.36
CA PRO A 37 -14.64 19.00 5.45
C PRO A 37 -16.12 19.42 5.47
N GLU A 38 -16.86 19.01 4.44
CA GLU A 38 -18.31 19.21 4.31
C GLU A 38 -19.09 18.23 5.21
N SER A 39 -18.92 18.39 6.52
CA SER A 39 -19.45 17.47 7.54
C SER A 39 -20.97 17.32 7.56
N ASP A 40 -21.70 18.28 6.98
CA ASP A 40 -23.15 18.21 6.78
C ASP A 40 -23.58 17.11 5.79
N LYS A 41 -22.66 16.66 4.94
CA LYS A 41 -22.89 15.56 3.99
C LYS A 41 -22.59 14.18 4.56
N PHE A 42 -21.89 14.08 5.68
CA PHE A 42 -21.44 12.80 6.22
C PHE A 42 -22.62 11.86 6.51
N GLY A 43 -22.53 10.62 6.05
CA GLY A 43 -23.55 9.60 6.22
C GLY A 43 -24.86 9.88 5.48
N THR A 44 -24.87 10.83 4.53
CA THR A 44 -26.04 11.20 3.73
C THR A 44 -25.91 10.82 2.27
N VAL A 45 -24.70 10.54 1.78
CA VAL A 45 -24.43 10.28 0.37
C VAL A 45 -24.51 8.77 0.08
N PRO A 46 -25.52 8.30 -0.68
CA PRO A 46 -25.61 6.90 -1.10
C PRO A 46 -24.58 6.56 -2.17
N ASP A 47 -24.13 5.30 -2.22
CA ASP A 47 -23.34 4.79 -3.35
C ASP A 47 -24.18 4.59 -4.62
N GLU A 48 -23.52 4.38 -5.76
CA GLU A 48 -24.19 4.17 -7.05
C GLU A 48 -25.21 3.01 -7.04
N ALA A 49 -24.90 1.91 -6.34
CA ALA A 49 -25.79 0.75 -6.24
C ALA A 49 -27.07 1.10 -5.47
N LYS A 50 -26.94 1.81 -4.35
CA LYS A 50 -28.07 2.29 -3.55
C LYS A 50 -28.91 3.30 -4.31
N LEU A 51 -28.29 4.23 -5.05
CA LEU A 51 -29.00 5.18 -5.93
C LEU A 51 -29.84 4.47 -7.00
N ALA A 52 -29.36 3.33 -7.50
CA ALA A 52 -30.08 2.48 -8.44
C ALA A 52 -31.11 1.55 -7.77
N ASN A 53 -31.39 1.71 -6.47
CA ASN A 53 -32.28 0.88 -5.67
C ASN A 53 -31.92 -0.62 -5.68
N ARG A 54 -30.63 -0.95 -5.75
CA ARG A 54 -30.15 -2.33 -5.65
C ARG A 54 -30.16 -2.78 -4.19
N PRO A 55 -30.76 -3.93 -3.86
CA PRO A 55 -30.63 -4.49 -2.52
C PRO A 55 -29.29 -5.22 -2.36
N ARG A 56 -28.79 -5.37 -1.12
CA ARG A 56 -27.57 -6.13 -0.76
C ARG A 56 -27.49 -7.49 -1.44
N GLN A 57 -28.59 -8.24 -1.41
CA GLN A 57 -28.70 -9.60 -1.95
C GLN A 57 -28.52 -9.67 -3.48
N SER A 58 -28.68 -8.55 -4.18
CA SER A 58 -28.50 -8.50 -5.64
C SER A 58 -27.04 -8.47 -6.07
N LEU A 59 -26.10 -8.31 -5.14
CA LEU A 59 -24.66 -8.35 -5.37
C LEU A 59 -24.07 -9.58 -4.68
N SER A 60 -24.57 -10.78 -4.98
CA SER A 60 -24.08 -12.04 -4.39
C SER A 60 -22.69 -12.42 -4.89
N ALA A 61 -21.93 -13.22 -4.12
CA ALA A 61 -20.60 -13.66 -4.55
C ALA A 61 -20.66 -14.53 -5.82
N VAL A 62 -21.68 -15.37 -5.91
CA VAL A 62 -22.02 -16.20 -7.06
C VAL A 62 -23.53 -16.14 -7.32
N ALA A 63 -23.94 -16.32 -8.58
CA ALA A 63 -25.35 -16.19 -8.97
C ALA A 63 -26.24 -17.33 -8.43
N LYS A 64 -25.63 -18.50 -8.16
CA LYS A 64 -26.29 -19.72 -7.69
C LYS A 64 -25.34 -20.51 -6.77
N PRO A 65 -25.82 -21.51 -6.00
CA PRO A 65 -24.95 -22.39 -5.23
C PRO A 65 -23.89 -23.07 -6.12
N CYS A 66 -22.68 -23.33 -5.57
CA CYS A 66 -21.57 -23.91 -6.33
C CYS A 66 -21.89 -25.27 -6.96
N SER A 67 -22.83 -26.02 -6.40
CA SER A 67 -23.33 -27.27 -6.99
C SER A 67 -24.06 -27.07 -8.33
N GLU A 68 -24.63 -25.90 -8.57
CA GLU A 68 -25.32 -25.54 -9.82
C GLU A 68 -24.43 -24.75 -10.80
N VAL A 69 -23.41 -24.04 -10.29
CA VAL A 69 -22.48 -23.23 -11.09
C VAL A 69 -21.01 -23.55 -10.75
N PRO A 70 -20.56 -24.80 -10.97
CA PRO A 70 -19.23 -25.23 -10.56
C PRO A 70 -18.11 -24.41 -11.20
N ALA A 71 -18.29 -23.95 -12.44
CA ALA A 71 -17.30 -23.15 -13.17
C ALA A 71 -16.99 -21.81 -12.48
N ASP A 72 -18.00 -21.15 -11.89
CA ASP A 72 -17.84 -19.87 -11.20
C ASP A 72 -16.99 -20.08 -9.92
N CYS A 73 -17.26 -21.14 -9.17
CA CYS A 73 -16.53 -21.44 -7.93
C CYS A 73 -15.14 -22.07 -8.13
N SER A 74 -14.82 -22.54 -9.35
CA SER A 74 -13.52 -23.15 -9.65
C SER A 74 -12.63 -22.31 -10.57
N TYR A 75 -13.07 -21.11 -10.98
CA TYR A 75 -12.40 -20.33 -12.02
C TYR A 75 -10.92 -20.01 -11.70
N PHE A 76 -10.61 -19.74 -10.42
CA PHE A 76 -9.25 -19.45 -9.95
C PHE A 76 -8.58 -20.64 -9.21
N ALA A 77 -9.23 -21.81 -9.16
CA ALA A 77 -8.84 -22.90 -8.26
C ALA A 77 -7.47 -23.53 -8.55
N HIS A 78 -6.91 -23.30 -9.74
CA HIS A 78 -5.56 -23.74 -10.11
C HIS A 78 -4.44 -22.89 -9.48
N MET A 79 -4.73 -21.66 -9.07
CA MET A 79 -3.78 -20.82 -8.32
C MET A 79 -3.53 -21.43 -6.93
N ASP A 80 -2.60 -20.85 -6.17
CA ASP A 80 -2.44 -21.15 -4.74
C ASP A 80 -2.22 -22.65 -4.48
N LYS A 81 -1.32 -23.24 -5.29
CA LYS A 81 -0.92 -24.66 -5.26
C LYS A 81 -2.05 -25.64 -5.64
N GLY A 82 -3.14 -25.16 -6.21
CA GLY A 82 -4.28 -26.00 -6.59
C GLY A 82 -5.10 -26.51 -5.40
N LEU A 83 -4.93 -25.91 -4.20
CA LEU A 83 -5.57 -26.40 -2.96
C LEU A 83 -7.10 -26.36 -3.00
N LEU A 84 -7.68 -25.59 -3.91
CA LEU A 84 -9.13 -25.43 -4.06
C LEU A 84 -9.72 -26.25 -5.22
N LEU A 85 -8.89 -27.03 -5.91
CA LEU A 85 -9.37 -27.99 -6.90
C LEU A 85 -10.21 -29.06 -6.20
N LYS A 86 -11.38 -29.36 -6.78
CA LYS A 86 -12.23 -30.44 -6.28
C LYS A 86 -11.54 -31.78 -6.55
N PRO A 87 -11.32 -32.63 -5.53
CA PRO A 87 -10.79 -33.97 -5.73
C PRO A 87 -11.75 -34.83 -6.57
N ALA A 88 -11.21 -35.88 -7.18
CA ALA A 88 -12.05 -36.91 -7.81
C ALA A 88 -12.98 -37.57 -6.77
N ASP A 89 -14.14 -38.06 -7.20
CA ASP A 89 -15.11 -38.70 -6.30
C ASP A 89 -14.47 -39.84 -5.49
N GLY A 90 -14.61 -39.76 -4.17
CA GLY A 90 -14.01 -40.72 -3.22
C GLY A 90 -12.54 -40.44 -2.85
N ALA A 91 -11.87 -39.48 -3.49
CA ALA A 91 -10.54 -39.02 -3.06
C ALA A 91 -10.64 -38.10 -1.84
N SER A 92 -9.56 -38.05 -1.04
CA SER A 92 -9.47 -37.13 0.10
C SER A 92 -9.18 -35.71 -0.37
N TYR A 93 -9.72 -34.72 0.36
CA TYR A 93 -9.37 -33.31 0.16
C TYR A 93 -7.93 -33.03 0.61
N PRO A 94 -7.30 -31.95 0.11
CA PRO A 94 -6.00 -31.49 0.59
C PRO A 94 -5.98 -31.36 2.12
N GLN A 95 -4.83 -31.64 2.73
CA GLN A 95 -4.67 -31.64 4.19
C GLN A 95 -5.06 -30.29 4.80
N GLU A 96 -4.81 -29.19 4.10
CA GLU A 96 -5.14 -27.83 4.48
C GLU A 96 -6.65 -27.61 4.62
N VAL A 97 -7.44 -28.15 3.68
CA VAL A 97 -8.90 -28.11 3.73
C VAL A 97 -9.41 -28.96 4.90
N MET A 98 -8.81 -30.13 5.09
CA MET A 98 -9.16 -31.03 6.20
C MET A 98 -8.82 -30.41 7.57
N GLU A 99 -7.69 -29.70 7.69
CA GLU A 99 -7.26 -29.01 8.91
C GLU A 99 -8.26 -27.90 9.29
N VAL A 100 -8.69 -27.09 8.31
CA VAL A 100 -9.69 -26.04 8.55
C VAL A 100 -11.05 -26.65 8.90
N ALA A 101 -11.46 -27.73 8.23
CA ALA A 101 -12.68 -28.45 8.60
C ALA A 101 -12.62 -28.96 10.05
N GLU A 102 -11.48 -29.49 10.51
CA GLU A 102 -11.28 -29.91 11.90
C GLU A 102 -11.29 -28.73 12.87
N LEU A 103 -10.66 -27.60 12.53
CA LEU A 103 -10.68 -26.39 13.34
C LEU A 103 -12.12 -25.92 13.62
N THR A 104 -13.03 -26.09 12.66
CA THR A 104 -14.46 -25.75 12.83
C THR A 104 -15.28 -26.78 13.64
N LYS A 105 -14.71 -27.93 14.03
CA LYS A 105 -15.39 -28.94 14.87
C LYS A 105 -15.26 -28.67 16.36
N LEU A 106 -14.26 -27.89 16.77
CA LEU A 106 -13.92 -27.63 18.17
C LEU A 106 -14.81 -26.56 18.78
N SER A 107 -16.07 -26.90 19.07
CA SER A 107 -16.91 -26.09 19.96
C SER A 107 -18.07 -26.90 20.60
N PRO A 108 -17.82 -27.70 21.64
CA PRO A 108 -18.91 -28.26 22.45
C PRO A 108 -19.15 -27.55 23.80
N GLU A 109 -18.22 -26.74 24.30
CA GLU A 109 -18.26 -26.34 25.74
C GLU A 109 -18.53 -24.85 26.01
N GLN A 110 -18.70 -23.99 24.99
CA GLN A 110 -18.86 -22.53 25.18
C GLN A 110 -19.97 -21.88 24.34
N VAL A 111 -21.07 -22.58 24.08
CA VAL A 111 -22.13 -22.07 23.18
C VAL A 111 -23.37 -21.64 23.96
N HIS A 112 -23.64 -20.34 23.94
CA HIS A 112 -24.96 -19.78 24.23
C HIS A 112 -26.00 -20.37 23.26
N GLU A 113 -27.20 -20.67 23.76
CA GLU A 113 -28.26 -21.53 23.18
C GLU A 113 -28.78 -21.22 21.75
N ASN A 114 -28.21 -20.28 20.98
CA ASN A 114 -28.78 -19.82 19.70
C ASN A 114 -27.89 -19.95 18.45
N ALA A 115 -26.78 -20.68 18.46
CA ALA A 115 -26.04 -20.99 17.23
C ALA A 115 -26.09 -22.50 16.93
N ALA A 116 -26.86 -22.89 15.91
CA ALA A 116 -26.58 -24.13 15.19
C ALA A 116 -25.22 -23.96 14.50
N LEU A 117 -24.14 -24.24 15.22
CA LEU A 117 -22.78 -24.13 14.69
C LEU A 117 -22.62 -25.10 13.52
N ALA A 118 -22.48 -24.55 12.31
CA ALA A 118 -22.20 -25.36 11.14
C ALA A 118 -20.76 -25.85 11.22
N LYS A 119 -20.58 -27.09 11.70
CA LYS A 119 -19.36 -27.86 11.41
C LYS A 119 -19.23 -27.93 9.90
N LEU A 120 -18.25 -27.21 9.33
CA LEU A 120 -18.08 -27.23 7.88
C LEU A 120 -17.52 -28.59 7.47
N THR A 121 -18.19 -29.22 6.52
CA THR A 121 -17.60 -30.36 5.80
C THR A 121 -16.40 -29.88 4.97
N PRO A 122 -15.46 -30.78 4.61
CA PRO A 122 -14.35 -30.41 3.73
C PRO A 122 -14.78 -29.74 2.42
N GLU A 123 -15.89 -30.18 1.81
CA GLU A 123 -16.42 -29.52 0.60
C GLU A 123 -16.91 -28.10 0.90
N GLN A 124 -17.61 -27.88 2.01
CA GLN A 124 -18.05 -26.53 2.39
C GLN A 124 -16.88 -25.59 2.71
N VAL A 125 -15.79 -26.11 3.29
CA VAL A 125 -14.55 -25.34 3.47
C VAL A 125 -13.96 -24.95 2.12
N ARG A 126 -13.86 -25.91 1.19
CA ARG A 126 -13.35 -25.64 -0.17
C ARG A 126 -14.21 -24.60 -0.89
N GLU A 127 -15.53 -24.75 -0.85
CA GLU A 127 -16.47 -23.80 -1.47
C GLU A 127 -16.36 -22.40 -0.86
N SER A 128 -16.33 -22.29 0.48
CA SER A 128 -16.15 -21.01 1.16
C SER A 128 -14.80 -20.36 0.80
N ALA A 129 -13.71 -21.14 0.79
CA ALA A 129 -12.41 -20.65 0.35
C ALA A 129 -12.40 -20.21 -1.12
N SER A 130 -13.11 -20.91 -2.02
CA SER A 130 -13.28 -20.51 -3.43
C SER A 130 -14.03 -19.19 -3.58
N LEU A 131 -15.06 -18.95 -2.77
CA LEU A 131 -15.79 -17.68 -2.75
C LEU A 131 -14.91 -16.55 -2.21
N GLY A 132 -14.11 -16.83 -1.18
CA GLY A 132 -13.11 -15.91 -0.65
C GLY A 132 -12.03 -15.56 -1.67
N GLN A 133 -11.53 -16.55 -2.41
CA GLN A 133 -10.58 -16.34 -3.51
C GLN A 133 -11.21 -15.45 -4.60
N THR A 134 -12.47 -15.68 -4.96
CA THR A 134 -13.19 -14.85 -5.93
C THR A 134 -13.27 -13.39 -5.47
N ALA A 135 -13.61 -13.14 -4.20
CA ALA A 135 -13.62 -11.79 -3.65
C ALA A 135 -12.24 -11.14 -3.76
N TRP A 136 -11.19 -11.83 -3.31
CA TRP A 136 -9.80 -11.33 -3.37
C TRP A 136 -9.33 -11.02 -4.80
N MET A 137 -9.74 -11.84 -5.77
CA MET A 137 -9.26 -11.79 -7.15
C MET A 137 -9.95 -10.76 -8.04
N ILE A 138 -11.25 -10.51 -7.83
CA ILE A 138 -12.04 -9.71 -8.79
C ILE A 138 -13.08 -8.77 -8.17
N TRP A 139 -13.35 -8.82 -6.86
CA TRP A 139 -14.30 -7.89 -6.26
C TRP A 139 -13.70 -6.49 -6.17
N THR A 140 -14.36 -5.50 -6.79
CA THR A 140 -13.90 -4.11 -6.81
C THR A 140 -14.75 -3.16 -5.95
N GLY A 141 -15.93 -3.59 -5.51
CA GLY A 141 -16.79 -2.78 -4.62
C GLY A 141 -17.19 -1.41 -5.18
N GLY A 142 -17.29 -1.27 -6.52
CA GLY A 142 -17.60 0.01 -7.16
C GLY A 142 -16.47 1.05 -7.09
N ASN A 143 -15.25 0.64 -6.76
CA ASN A 143 -14.11 1.56 -6.68
C ASN A 143 -13.62 2.09 -8.03
N ASP A 144 -14.18 1.62 -9.16
CA ASP A 144 -13.93 2.18 -10.49
C ASP A 144 -14.27 3.68 -10.55
N ARG A 145 -15.22 4.11 -9.71
CA ARG A 145 -15.52 5.53 -9.48
C ARG A 145 -14.32 6.28 -8.91
N PHE A 146 -13.67 5.76 -7.87
CA PHE A 146 -12.51 6.40 -7.25
C PHE A 146 -11.35 6.53 -8.22
N TRP A 147 -11.00 5.44 -8.92
CA TRP A 147 -9.87 5.45 -9.84
C TRP A 147 -10.12 6.34 -11.07
N ASN A 148 -11.37 6.43 -11.55
CA ASN A 148 -11.73 7.43 -12.54
C ASN A 148 -11.65 8.87 -11.99
N PHE A 149 -12.08 9.10 -10.74
CA PHE A 149 -11.89 10.38 -10.06
C PHE A 149 -10.40 10.73 -9.98
N ALA A 150 -9.54 9.81 -9.55
CA ALA A 150 -8.10 10.02 -9.43
C ALA A 150 -7.51 10.46 -10.78
N ALA A 151 -7.74 9.69 -11.85
CA ALA A 151 -7.27 10.02 -13.20
C ALA A 151 -7.77 11.39 -13.70
N SER A 152 -8.98 11.80 -13.34
CA SER A 152 -9.53 13.13 -13.65
C SER A 152 -9.08 14.25 -12.69
N ASN A 153 -8.37 13.92 -11.61
CA ASN A 153 -7.91 14.87 -10.59
C ASN A 153 -6.37 14.98 -10.46
N THR A 154 -5.58 14.27 -11.28
CA THR A 154 -4.11 14.21 -11.15
C THR A 154 -3.30 14.39 -12.45
N ALA A 155 -3.75 15.22 -13.39
CA ALA A 155 -2.98 15.63 -14.58
C ALA A 155 -2.26 14.50 -15.35
N GLY A 156 -2.94 13.37 -15.56
CA GLY A 156 -2.42 12.22 -16.30
C GLY A 156 -1.75 11.14 -15.45
N ALA A 157 -1.58 11.35 -14.14
CA ALA A 157 -1.28 10.27 -13.21
C ALA A 157 -2.55 9.44 -12.91
N PHE A 158 -2.37 8.20 -12.44
CA PHE A 158 -3.43 7.25 -12.05
C PHE A 158 -4.45 6.88 -13.15
N ASP A 159 -4.17 7.15 -14.43
CA ASP A 159 -5.05 6.74 -15.54
C ASP A 159 -4.92 5.23 -15.82
N LEU A 160 -5.62 4.43 -15.02
CA LEU A 160 -5.61 2.97 -15.14
C LEU A 160 -6.13 2.46 -16.48
N LEU A 161 -6.98 3.22 -17.19
CA LEU A 161 -7.46 2.83 -18.52
C LEU A 161 -6.32 2.87 -19.55
N LYS A 162 -5.37 3.79 -19.38
CA LYS A 162 -4.11 3.75 -20.14
C LYS A 162 -3.17 2.67 -19.63
N THR A 163 -3.09 2.46 -18.32
CA THR A 163 -2.24 1.43 -17.71
C THR A 163 -2.53 0.03 -18.29
N VAL A 164 -3.80 -0.34 -18.45
CA VAL A 164 -4.20 -1.65 -19.03
C VAL A 164 -4.06 -1.74 -20.54
N SER A 165 -3.77 -0.63 -21.23
CA SER A 165 -3.72 -0.60 -22.68
C SER A 165 -2.42 -1.20 -23.23
N SER A 166 -2.52 -1.85 -24.38
CA SER A 166 -1.41 -2.32 -25.21
C SER A 166 -1.24 -1.46 -26.46
N TYR A 167 -1.31 -0.14 -26.31
CA TYR A 167 -1.19 0.79 -27.44
C TYR A 167 0.16 0.63 -28.15
N LYS A 168 0.13 0.37 -29.46
CA LYS A 168 1.32 0.16 -30.31
C LYS A 168 2.42 1.22 -30.16
N GLY A 169 2.05 2.48 -29.94
CA GLY A 169 3.01 3.59 -29.80
C GLY A 169 3.54 3.80 -28.38
N GLY A 170 3.10 2.98 -27.43
CA GLY A 170 3.49 3.06 -26.02
C GLY A 170 4.82 2.33 -25.71
N PRO A 171 5.44 2.63 -24.57
CA PRO A 171 6.68 1.99 -24.12
C PRO A 171 6.48 0.54 -23.65
N TYR A 172 5.24 0.15 -23.37
CA TYR A 172 4.87 -1.22 -23.01
C TYR A 172 3.55 -1.64 -23.68
N GLY A 173 3.28 -2.94 -23.64
CA GLY A 173 1.98 -3.57 -23.89
C GLY A 173 1.98 -4.95 -23.22
N ARG A 174 1.01 -5.81 -23.55
CA ARG A 174 0.94 -7.17 -22.98
C ARG A 174 2.24 -7.96 -23.12
N ARG A 175 2.93 -7.85 -24.26
CA ARG A 175 4.20 -8.55 -24.55
C ARG A 175 5.37 -8.31 -23.60
N ASN A 176 5.36 -7.21 -22.85
CA ASN A 176 6.46 -6.81 -21.96
C ASN A 176 5.94 -6.12 -20.68
N ARG A 177 4.72 -6.45 -20.28
CA ARG A 177 4.02 -5.78 -19.18
C ARG A 177 4.63 -6.15 -17.84
N TRP A 178 5.03 -7.41 -17.67
CA TRP A 178 5.74 -7.87 -16.50
C TRP A 178 7.09 -7.18 -16.37
N SER A 179 7.95 -7.24 -17.38
CA SER A 179 9.30 -6.69 -17.28
C SER A 179 9.30 -5.15 -17.18
N TRP A 180 8.30 -4.48 -17.76
CA TRP A 180 8.18 -3.03 -17.69
C TRP A 180 7.47 -2.52 -16.42
N LEU A 181 6.29 -3.06 -16.09
CA LEU A 181 5.44 -2.58 -15.00
C LEU A 181 5.47 -3.46 -13.75
N GLY A 182 5.87 -4.73 -13.87
CA GLY A 182 5.71 -5.72 -12.79
C GLY A 182 4.28 -6.17 -12.59
N LEU A 183 3.41 -5.94 -13.58
CA LEU A 183 2.01 -6.36 -13.55
C LEU A 183 1.87 -7.73 -14.21
N VAL A 184 0.98 -8.55 -13.66
CA VAL A 184 0.74 -9.92 -14.13
C VAL A 184 -0.33 -9.90 -15.23
N ASN A 185 -0.01 -10.49 -16.37
CA ASN A 185 -0.97 -10.73 -17.45
C ASN A 185 -1.97 -11.81 -17.02
N GLU A 186 -3.27 -11.59 -17.28
CA GLU A 186 -4.27 -12.63 -17.10
C GLU A 186 -4.05 -13.74 -18.16
N PRO A 187 -4.01 -15.02 -17.76
CA PRO A 187 -3.96 -16.13 -18.72
C PRO A 187 -5.12 -16.04 -19.72
N CYS A 188 -4.96 -16.64 -20.91
CA CYS A 188 -5.97 -16.63 -21.98
C CYS A 188 -6.24 -15.25 -22.62
N PHE A 189 -5.34 -14.28 -22.49
CA PHE A 189 -5.40 -13.04 -23.26
C PHE A 189 -4.29 -12.96 -24.30
N SER A 190 -4.55 -12.18 -25.36
CA SER A 190 -3.60 -11.84 -26.42
C SER A 190 -3.55 -10.33 -26.62
N GLU A 191 -2.42 -9.85 -27.10
CA GLU A 191 -2.22 -8.42 -27.38
C GLU A 191 -3.08 -7.98 -28.59
N PRO A 192 -3.73 -6.81 -28.55
CA PRO A 192 -4.50 -6.30 -29.68
C PRO A 192 -3.55 -5.86 -30.81
N THR A 193 -3.93 -6.14 -32.05
CA THR A 193 -3.21 -5.68 -33.25
C THR A 193 -3.65 -4.29 -33.72
N GLU A 194 -4.85 -3.86 -33.32
CA GLU A 194 -5.45 -2.57 -33.67
C GLU A 194 -6.44 -2.12 -32.57
N GLY A 195 -6.81 -0.84 -32.62
CA GLY A 195 -7.87 -0.30 -31.76
C GLY A 195 -9.22 -0.95 -32.05
N ASP A 196 -9.90 -1.42 -31.01
CA ASP A 196 -11.17 -2.14 -31.15
C ASP A 196 -12.34 -1.16 -31.30
N ALA A 197 -12.95 -1.10 -32.47
CA ALA A 197 -14.09 -0.23 -32.76
C ALA A 197 -15.29 -0.51 -31.84
N SER A 198 -15.52 -1.76 -31.42
CA SER A 198 -16.57 -2.13 -30.46
C SER A 198 -16.27 -1.63 -29.05
N ARG A 199 -15.00 -1.34 -28.76
CA ARG A 199 -14.51 -0.73 -27.52
C ARG A 199 -13.97 0.68 -27.75
N PHE A 200 -14.67 1.45 -28.59
CA PHE A 200 -14.42 2.87 -28.82
C PHE A 200 -13.00 3.19 -29.32
N GLY A 201 -12.37 2.29 -30.07
CA GLY A 201 -11.03 2.44 -30.63
C GLY A 201 -9.89 2.24 -29.63
N LEU A 202 -10.18 1.72 -28.43
CA LEU A 202 -9.17 1.44 -27.41
C LEU A 202 -8.35 0.19 -27.76
N TRP A 203 -7.10 0.18 -27.31
CA TRP A 203 -6.16 -0.92 -27.48
C TRP A 203 -6.11 -1.76 -26.20
N LEU A 204 -7.16 -2.54 -25.98
CA LEU A 204 -7.31 -3.45 -24.82
C LEU A 204 -6.99 -4.88 -25.24
N ASP A 205 -6.43 -5.66 -24.31
CA ASP A 205 -6.11 -7.07 -24.55
C ASP A 205 -7.38 -7.87 -24.86
N ARG A 206 -7.25 -8.87 -25.74
CA ARG A 206 -8.36 -9.68 -26.24
C ARG A 206 -8.28 -11.08 -25.67
N ARG A 207 -9.35 -11.52 -25.02
CA ARG A 207 -9.49 -12.90 -24.56
C ARG A 207 -9.44 -13.84 -25.77
N ASP A 208 -8.67 -14.92 -25.67
CA ASP A 208 -8.61 -15.97 -26.68
C ASP A 208 -9.99 -16.66 -26.76
N PRO A 209 -10.63 -16.69 -27.94
CA PRO A 209 -11.94 -17.33 -28.11
C PRO A 209 -11.92 -18.85 -27.87
N ASN A 210 -10.74 -19.48 -27.86
CA ASN A 210 -10.60 -20.90 -27.53
C ASN A 210 -10.59 -21.18 -26.02
N CYS A 211 -10.43 -20.14 -25.20
CA CYS A 211 -10.53 -20.26 -23.75
C CYS A 211 -11.97 -20.17 -23.28
N ALA A 212 -12.26 -20.79 -22.14
CA ALA A 212 -13.56 -20.63 -21.48
C ALA A 212 -13.83 -19.14 -21.19
N PRO A 213 -15.07 -18.67 -21.33
CA PRO A 213 -15.42 -17.30 -20.97
C PRO A 213 -15.19 -17.07 -19.48
N ASP A 214 -14.88 -15.82 -19.11
CA ASP A 214 -14.92 -15.41 -17.71
C ASP A 214 -16.39 -15.42 -17.23
N PRO A 215 -16.78 -16.30 -16.28
CA PRO A 215 -18.16 -16.40 -15.85
C PRO A 215 -18.67 -15.12 -15.17
N PHE A 216 -17.79 -14.32 -14.58
CA PHE A 216 -18.14 -13.11 -13.84
C PHE A 216 -18.33 -11.89 -14.75
N ALA A 217 -17.89 -11.97 -16.01
CA ALA A 217 -18.15 -10.92 -17.01
C ALA A 217 -19.59 -10.97 -17.55
N ASP A 218 -20.35 -12.03 -17.26
CA ASP A 218 -21.71 -12.25 -17.75
C ASP A 218 -22.72 -11.27 -17.09
N PRO A 219 -23.29 -10.31 -17.84
CA PRO A 219 -24.20 -9.31 -17.30
C PRO A 219 -25.60 -9.85 -17.00
N ASP A 220 -25.98 -11.02 -17.50
CA ASP A 220 -27.28 -11.64 -17.20
C ASP A 220 -27.21 -12.39 -15.87
N LYS A 221 -26.07 -13.04 -15.60
CA LYS A 221 -25.80 -13.68 -14.29
C LYS A 221 -25.50 -12.65 -13.20
N TYR A 222 -24.71 -11.63 -13.53
CA TYR A 222 -24.18 -10.66 -12.57
C TYR A 222 -24.57 -9.22 -12.95
N PRO A 223 -25.88 -8.89 -13.01
CA PRO A 223 -26.36 -7.65 -13.59
C PRO A 223 -25.82 -6.41 -12.87
N GLY A 224 -25.07 -5.60 -13.61
CA GLY A 224 -24.45 -4.37 -13.14
C GLY A 224 -25.44 -3.28 -12.72
N VAL A 225 -24.89 -2.17 -12.24
CA VAL A 225 -25.67 -1.04 -11.73
C VAL A 225 -26.08 -0.10 -12.86
N ARG A 226 -27.39 -0.01 -13.13
CA ARG A 226 -27.97 0.88 -14.15
C ARG A 226 -28.06 2.32 -13.62
N VAL A 227 -27.06 3.13 -13.93
CA VAL A 227 -26.99 4.56 -13.56
C VAL A 227 -26.44 5.39 -14.72
N GLY A 228 -26.91 6.64 -14.85
CA GLY A 228 -26.46 7.57 -15.88
C GLY A 228 -26.68 7.05 -17.31
N ALA A 229 -25.57 6.86 -18.01
CA ALA A 229 -25.45 6.39 -19.39
C ALA A 229 -25.52 4.86 -19.55
N ARG A 230 -25.33 4.09 -18.47
CA ARG A 230 -25.40 2.62 -18.49
C ARG A 230 -26.80 2.14 -18.89
N GLY A 231 -26.88 1.36 -19.95
CA GLY A 231 -28.12 0.91 -20.59
C GLY A 231 -28.80 1.94 -21.49
N LYS A 232 -28.09 3.04 -21.81
CA LYS A 232 -28.49 4.04 -22.81
C LYS A 232 -27.43 4.07 -23.92
N THR A 233 -26.34 4.82 -23.72
CA THR A 233 -25.27 5.02 -24.71
C THR A 233 -24.18 3.94 -24.63
N VAL A 234 -24.06 3.28 -23.48
CA VAL A 234 -23.13 2.19 -23.18
C VAL A 234 -23.89 1.05 -22.48
N PRO A 235 -23.42 -0.22 -22.54
CA PRO A 235 -24.09 -1.32 -21.84
C PRO A 235 -24.05 -1.14 -20.32
N VAL A 236 -24.91 -1.87 -19.59
CA VAL A 236 -24.86 -1.89 -18.13
C VAL A 236 -23.66 -2.69 -17.64
N GLY A 237 -23.35 -3.81 -18.29
CA GLY A 237 -22.24 -4.70 -17.93
C GLY A 237 -22.51 -5.52 -16.66
N SER A 238 -21.49 -6.26 -16.23
CA SER A 238 -21.49 -7.00 -14.97
C SER A 238 -21.06 -6.12 -13.80
N TYR A 239 -21.56 -6.36 -12.58
CA TYR A 239 -21.05 -5.70 -11.37
C TYR A 239 -19.64 -6.17 -10.96
N TYR A 240 -19.13 -7.27 -11.51
CA TYR A 240 -17.72 -7.65 -11.43
C TYR A 240 -16.87 -7.01 -12.53
N GLY A 241 -17.49 -6.35 -13.50
CA GLY A 241 -16.82 -5.78 -14.68
C GLY A 241 -16.30 -6.86 -15.62
N GLU A 242 -15.72 -6.44 -16.74
CA GLU A 242 -15.06 -7.33 -17.69
C GLU A 242 -13.55 -7.43 -17.39
N PRO A 243 -12.89 -8.56 -17.64
CA PRO A 243 -11.44 -8.69 -17.50
C PRO A 243 -10.71 -7.74 -18.47
N THR A 244 -9.64 -7.10 -17.99
CA THR A 244 -8.83 -6.18 -18.80
C THR A 244 -7.66 -6.87 -19.52
N GLY A 245 -7.36 -8.13 -19.16
CA GLY A 245 -6.11 -8.81 -19.51
C GLY A 245 -4.98 -8.60 -18.48
N VAL A 246 -5.24 -7.83 -17.42
CA VAL A 246 -4.33 -7.63 -16.28
C VAL A 246 -5.00 -8.13 -15.00
N ILE A 247 -4.32 -9.00 -14.25
CA ILE A 247 -4.86 -9.56 -13.02
C ILE A 247 -5.22 -8.44 -12.03
N GLY A 248 -6.44 -8.55 -11.47
CA GLY A 248 -6.95 -7.66 -10.46
C GLY A 248 -7.53 -6.33 -10.97
N LEU A 249 -7.48 -6.05 -12.27
CA LEU A 249 -8.11 -4.86 -12.88
C LEU A 249 -9.30 -5.24 -13.76
N ARG A 250 -10.44 -4.60 -13.52
CA ARG A 250 -11.73 -4.88 -14.17
C ARG A 250 -12.27 -3.64 -14.88
N LEU A 251 -12.87 -3.83 -16.05
CA LEU A 251 -13.38 -2.78 -16.93
C LEU A 251 -14.88 -2.59 -16.74
N PHE A 252 -15.32 -1.35 -16.51
CA PHE A 252 -16.72 -1.00 -16.32
C PHE A 252 -17.13 0.11 -17.29
N PRO A 253 -18.27 -0.01 -18.00
CA PRO A 253 -18.81 1.10 -18.79
C PRO A 253 -18.97 2.35 -17.92
N ASN A 254 -18.54 3.51 -18.40
CA ASN A 254 -18.60 4.74 -17.62
C ASN A 254 -20.02 5.33 -17.65
N PRO A 255 -20.71 5.48 -16.51
CA PRO A 255 -22.06 6.03 -16.46
C PRO A 255 -22.12 7.52 -16.83
N ASP A 256 -20.99 8.22 -16.92
CA ASP A 256 -20.95 9.62 -17.37
C ASP A 256 -20.79 9.74 -18.90
N PHE A 257 -20.57 8.64 -19.62
CA PHE A 257 -20.29 8.65 -21.07
C PHE A 257 -21.58 8.77 -21.90
N ASP A 258 -22.28 9.89 -21.74
CA ASP A 258 -23.50 10.24 -22.46
C ASP A 258 -23.25 10.53 -23.96
N GLU A 259 -24.30 10.93 -24.70
CA GLU A 259 -24.19 11.21 -26.14
C GLU A 259 -23.20 12.34 -26.46
N LYS A 260 -23.07 13.32 -25.57
CA LYS A 260 -22.11 14.41 -25.74
C LYS A 260 -20.69 13.90 -25.52
N ALA A 261 -20.43 13.17 -24.44
CA ALA A 261 -19.14 12.55 -24.17
C ALA A 261 -18.72 11.61 -25.31
N LYS A 262 -19.67 10.85 -25.86
CA LYS A 262 -19.46 9.98 -27.02
C LYS A 262 -19.10 10.76 -28.29
N ALA A 263 -19.76 11.89 -28.55
CA ALA A 263 -19.44 12.76 -29.69
C ALA A 263 -18.07 13.47 -29.52
N ASP A 264 -17.71 13.81 -28.28
CA ASP A 264 -16.43 14.45 -27.95
C ASP A 264 -15.26 13.43 -27.93
N TRP A 265 -15.55 12.13 -27.90
CA TRP A 265 -14.54 11.07 -27.78
C TRP A 265 -13.71 10.88 -29.06
N ASN A 266 -12.39 10.92 -28.90
CA ASN A 266 -11.42 10.58 -29.92
C ASN A 266 -10.32 9.66 -29.35
N ALA A 267 -10.30 8.40 -29.78
CA ALA A 267 -9.37 7.39 -29.30
C ALA A 267 -7.91 7.67 -29.67
N GLU A 268 -7.65 8.17 -30.88
CA GLU A 268 -6.29 8.48 -31.31
C GLU A 268 -5.69 9.58 -30.44
N ARG A 269 -6.41 10.69 -30.28
CA ARG A 269 -6.00 11.82 -29.42
C ARG A 269 -5.89 11.42 -27.96
N TYR A 270 -6.70 10.46 -27.50
CA TYR A 270 -6.55 9.92 -26.15
C TYR A 270 -5.15 9.35 -25.92
N TYR A 271 -4.52 8.73 -26.91
CA TYR A 271 -3.16 8.21 -26.79
C TYR A 271 -2.07 9.22 -27.21
N THR A 272 -2.34 10.09 -28.18
CA THR A 272 -1.29 10.89 -28.84
C THR A 272 -1.26 12.37 -28.46
N ASP A 273 -2.33 12.93 -27.88
CA ASP A 273 -2.47 14.37 -27.67
C ASP A 273 -2.61 14.74 -26.18
N PRO A 274 -1.54 15.22 -25.52
CA PRO A 274 -1.58 15.65 -24.13
C PRO A 274 -2.60 16.73 -23.80
N SER A 275 -2.94 17.59 -24.75
CA SER A 275 -3.95 18.64 -24.54
C SER A 275 -5.36 18.05 -24.45
N TYR A 276 -5.58 16.88 -25.05
CA TYR A 276 -6.83 16.16 -25.04
C TYR A 276 -6.95 15.26 -23.82
N TYR A 277 -5.97 14.37 -23.57
CA TYR A 277 -6.09 13.39 -22.49
C TYR A 277 -5.83 13.95 -21.09
N ASN A 278 -5.12 15.07 -20.94
CA ASN A 278 -5.00 15.78 -19.66
C ASN A 278 -6.13 16.82 -19.45
N ASN A 279 -7.16 16.80 -20.29
CA ASN A 279 -8.34 17.62 -20.06
C ASN A 279 -9.16 17.01 -18.91
N ALA A 280 -9.26 17.72 -17.78
CA ALA A 280 -10.04 17.28 -16.62
C ALA A 280 -11.55 17.05 -16.93
N LYS A 281 -12.05 17.59 -18.05
CA LYS A 281 -13.44 17.40 -18.52
C LYS A 281 -13.60 16.25 -19.50
N LEU A 282 -12.51 15.56 -19.88
CA LEU A 282 -12.60 14.38 -20.73
C LEU A 282 -13.32 13.27 -19.98
N ILE A 283 -14.41 12.77 -20.57
CA ILE A 283 -15.11 11.59 -20.09
C ILE A 283 -14.67 10.40 -20.93
N ARG A 284 -14.02 9.43 -20.27
CA ARG A 284 -13.60 8.16 -20.89
C ARG A 284 -14.78 7.21 -21.05
N PRO A 285 -14.80 6.32 -22.06
CA PRO A 285 -15.89 5.36 -22.26
C PRO A 285 -15.98 4.30 -21.16
N TYR A 286 -14.85 4.03 -20.49
CA TYR A 286 -14.76 3.06 -19.41
C TYR A 286 -14.11 3.65 -18.16
N ARG A 287 -14.49 3.10 -17.02
CA ARG A 287 -13.77 3.20 -15.74
C ARG A 287 -13.06 1.87 -15.48
N VAL A 288 -11.96 1.89 -14.75
CA VAL A 288 -11.22 0.68 -14.35
C VAL A 288 -11.30 0.54 -12.84
N GLY A 289 -11.86 -0.58 -12.37
CA GLY A 289 -11.89 -0.96 -10.97
C GLY A 289 -10.72 -1.87 -10.62
N MET A 290 -10.37 -1.90 -9.33
CA MET A 290 -9.24 -2.62 -8.78
C MET A 290 -9.71 -3.60 -7.70
N SER A 291 -9.18 -4.80 -7.65
CA SER A 291 -9.33 -5.73 -6.53
C SER A 291 -8.00 -5.89 -5.77
N CYS A 292 -8.02 -6.59 -4.64
CA CYS A 292 -6.83 -6.86 -3.84
C CYS A 292 -5.73 -7.58 -4.64
N ALA A 293 -6.11 -8.43 -5.60
CA ALA A 293 -5.16 -9.16 -6.45
C ALA A 293 -4.19 -8.27 -7.24
N PHE A 294 -4.55 -7.02 -7.56
CA PHE A 294 -3.66 -6.11 -8.28
C PHE A 294 -2.35 -5.83 -7.53
N CYS A 295 -2.40 -5.82 -6.19
CA CYS A 295 -1.24 -5.60 -5.32
C CYS A 295 -0.71 -6.89 -4.69
N HIS A 296 -1.49 -7.97 -4.68
CA HIS A 296 -1.18 -9.18 -3.91
C HIS A 296 -0.85 -10.42 -4.73
N VAL A 297 -1.29 -10.50 -5.98
CA VAL A 297 -0.97 -11.62 -6.86
C VAL A 297 0.40 -11.41 -7.51
N GLY A 298 1.20 -12.47 -7.51
CA GLY A 298 2.46 -12.54 -8.24
C GLY A 298 2.76 -13.97 -8.69
N PRO A 299 3.89 -14.18 -9.39
CA PRO A 299 4.42 -15.51 -9.67
C PRO A 299 4.59 -16.32 -8.39
N SER A 300 4.10 -17.55 -8.40
CA SER A 300 4.35 -18.54 -7.36
C SER A 300 5.85 -18.73 -7.17
N ALA A 301 6.33 -18.70 -5.93
CA ALA A 301 7.75 -18.89 -5.64
C ALA A 301 8.21 -20.34 -5.90
N ILE A 302 7.32 -21.31 -5.64
CA ILE A 302 7.59 -22.75 -5.81
C ILE A 302 7.18 -23.30 -7.18
N ASN A 303 6.45 -22.52 -7.97
CA ASN A 303 6.08 -22.86 -9.35
C ASN A 303 6.08 -21.62 -10.25
N PRO A 304 7.21 -20.89 -10.36
CA PRO A 304 7.25 -19.67 -11.16
C PRO A 304 6.98 -19.98 -12.64
N PRO A 305 6.39 -19.04 -13.39
CA PRO A 305 6.15 -19.22 -14.81
C PRO A 305 7.48 -19.34 -15.56
N ALA A 306 7.53 -20.22 -16.56
CA ALA A 306 8.66 -20.30 -17.48
C ALA A 306 8.80 -18.99 -18.29
N ASP A 307 7.69 -18.35 -18.62
CA ASP A 307 7.62 -17.03 -19.24
C ASP A 307 6.71 -16.13 -18.39
N PRO A 308 7.27 -15.16 -17.63
CA PRO A 308 6.48 -14.23 -16.82
C PRO A 308 5.47 -13.39 -17.60
N GLU A 309 5.66 -13.19 -18.91
CA GLU A 309 4.70 -12.48 -19.77
C GLU A 309 3.54 -13.38 -20.23
N ASN A 310 3.70 -14.70 -20.12
CA ASN A 310 2.68 -15.69 -20.50
C ASN A 310 2.47 -16.73 -19.38
N PRO A 311 2.04 -16.29 -18.18
CA PRO A 311 1.81 -17.21 -17.07
C PRO A 311 0.57 -18.07 -17.31
N LYS A 312 0.52 -19.21 -16.64
CA LYS A 312 -0.71 -19.99 -16.43
C LYS A 312 -1.25 -19.77 -15.03
N TRP A 313 -2.50 -20.15 -14.78
CA TRP A 313 -3.11 -20.00 -13.45
C TRP A 313 -2.33 -20.73 -12.35
N GLU A 314 -1.82 -21.93 -12.64
CA GLU A 314 -1.00 -22.70 -11.69
C GLU A 314 0.36 -22.05 -11.36
N ASN A 315 0.81 -21.07 -12.15
CA ASN A 315 2.05 -20.34 -11.92
C ASN A 315 1.88 -19.12 -11.01
N LEU A 316 0.67 -18.84 -10.52
CA LEU A 316 0.35 -17.64 -9.76
C LEU A 316 -0.04 -17.97 -8.32
N ALA A 317 0.30 -17.06 -7.41
CA ALA A 317 -0.04 -17.13 -6.00
C ALA A 317 -0.60 -15.79 -5.51
N SER A 318 -1.60 -15.84 -4.64
CA SER A 318 -2.38 -14.70 -4.15
C SER A 318 -1.82 -14.07 -2.87
N ASN A 319 -0.84 -14.72 -2.24
CA ASN A 319 -0.39 -14.48 -0.88
C ASN A 319 0.99 -13.80 -0.73
N PRO A 320 1.98 -13.99 -1.62
CA PRO A 320 3.33 -13.44 -1.44
C PRO A 320 3.43 -11.91 -1.56
N GLY A 321 2.46 -11.25 -2.22
CA GLY A 321 2.52 -9.83 -2.57
C GLY A 321 3.19 -9.56 -3.93
N ALA A 322 2.81 -8.45 -4.59
CA ALA A 322 3.39 -8.05 -5.87
C ALA A 322 4.80 -7.44 -5.69
N GLN A 323 5.80 -8.30 -5.50
CA GLN A 323 7.20 -7.93 -5.19
C GLN A 323 7.92 -7.17 -6.33
N TYR A 324 7.37 -7.21 -7.54
CA TYR A 324 8.00 -6.66 -8.75
C TYR A 324 7.32 -5.38 -9.21
N TYR A 325 6.41 -4.82 -8.42
CA TYR A 325 5.51 -3.74 -8.81
C TYR A 325 6.23 -2.37 -8.94
N TRP A 326 6.21 -1.77 -10.13
CA TRP A 326 6.88 -0.49 -10.42
C TRP A 326 5.91 0.70 -10.37
N VAL A 327 5.64 1.20 -9.16
CA VAL A 327 4.61 2.23 -8.88
C VAL A 327 4.69 3.45 -9.81
N ASN A 328 5.89 3.97 -10.05
CA ASN A 328 6.08 5.15 -10.89
C ASN A 328 5.67 4.92 -12.36
N ARG A 329 5.84 3.71 -12.90
CA ARG A 329 5.46 3.34 -14.28
C ARG A 329 4.00 2.94 -14.39
N ILE A 330 3.43 2.42 -13.30
CA ILE A 330 2.02 2.00 -13.25
C ILE A 330 1.10 3.22 -13.15
N PHE A 331 1.43 4.17 -12.27
CA PHE A 331 0.61 5.37 -12.05
C PHE A 331 1.01 6.55 -12.94
N PHE A 332 2.11 6.47 -13.70
CA PHE A 332 2.37 7.37 -14.82
C PHE A 332 2.51 6.55 -16.11
N TRP A 333 1.45 6.55 -16.93
CA TRP A 333 1.42 5.72 -18.13
C TRP A 333 2.43 6.14 -19.21
N ASN A 334 2.86 7.41 -19.24
CA ASN A 334 3.71 7.99 -20.27
C ASN A 334 5.21 7.99 -19.89
N THR A 335 5.65 7.09 -19.01
CA THR A 335 7.06 6.97 -18.65
C THR A 335 7.89 6.49 -19.82
N ARG A 336 9.00 7.16 -20.11
CA ARG A 336 9.99 6.69 -21.08
C ARG A 336 11.39 6.69 -20.47
N PRO A 337 12.30 5.81 -20.94
CA PRO A 337 13.70 5.88 -20.56
C PRO A 337 14.32 7.22 -20.97
N ARG A 338 15.45 7.58 -20.35
CA ARG A 338 16.33 8.64 -20.85
C ARG A 338 16.86 8.26 -22.24
N ASP A 339 17.18 9.27 -23.04
CA ASP A 339 17.87 9.08 -24.32
C ASP A 339 19.37 8.79 -24.11
N GLU A 340 20.11 8.63 -25.21
CA GLU A 340 21.54 8.26 -25.18
C GLU A 340 22.42 9.34 -24.54
N ASP A 341 21.95 10.59 -24.54
CA ASP A 341 22.63 11.73 -23.94
C ASP A 341 22.39 11.82 -22.43
N ASN A 342 21.62 10.87 -21.85
CA ASN A 342 21.19 10.83 -20.45
C ASN A 342 20.39 12.08 -20.02
N ALA A 343 19.76 12.79 -20.96
CA ALA A 343 18.91 13.93 -20.63
C ALA A 343 17.68 13.47 -19.84
N PRO A 344 17.17 14.28 -18.88
CA PRO A 344 15.96 13.92 -18.14
C PRO A 344 14.78 13.59 -19.06
N ALA A 345 14.11 12.48 -18.80
CA ALA A 345 12.87 12.18 -19.49
C ALA A 345 11.77 13.19 -19.07
N PRO A 346 10.79 13.54 -19.93
CA PRO A 346 9.80 14.56 -19.62
C PRO A 346 9.01 14.32 -18.33
N ASN A 347 8.73 13.05 -18.00
CA ASN A 347 8.07 12.66 -16.76
C ASN A 347 8.93 12.95 -15.51
N GLU A 348 10.26 12.97 -15.62
CA GLU A 348 11.16 13.31 -14.51
C GLU A 348 11.05 14.77 -14.07
N GLY A 349 10.51 15.65 -14.92
CA GLY A 349 10.20 17.02 -14.57
C GLY A 349 9.00 17.17 -13.61
N ASN A 350 8.26 16.10 -13.33
CA ASN A 350 7.12 16.11 -12.41
C ASN A 350 7.54 15.58 -11.03
N PHE A 351 7.33 16.38 -9.98
CA PHE A 351 7.67 15.99 -8.61
C PHE A 351 6.89 14.77 -8.11
N LEU A 352 5.64 14.58 -8.52
CA LEU A 352 4.86 13.38 -8.17
C LEU A 352 5.45 12.12 -8.83
N TYR A 353 6.01 12.24 -10.03
CA TYR A 353 6.77 11.14 -10.63
C TYR A 353 8.05 10.87 -9.83
N GLN A 354 8.80 11.91 -9.44
CA GLN A 354 10.01 11.77 -8.61
C GLN A 354 9.72 11.06 -7.29
N LEU A 355 8.60 11.41 -6.63
CA LEU A 355 8.12 10.74 -5.42
C LEU A 355 7.99 9.23 -5.62
N PHE A 356 7.21 8.79 -6.61
CA PHE A 356 7.05 7.36 -6.88
C PHE A 356 8.33 6.70 -7.39
N HIS A 357 9.17 7.44 -8.12
CA HIS A 357 10.42 6.92 -8.68
C HIS A 357 11.40 6.51 -7.58
N THR A 358 11.34 7.15 -6.41
CA THR A 358 12.17 6.77 -5.27
C THR A 358 11.70 5.54 -4.50
N ASN A 359 10.49 5.05 -4.76
CA ASN A 359 9.99 3.82 -4.13
C ASN A 359 10.69 2.61 -4.77
N PRO A 360 11.40 1.77 -3.99
CA PRO A 360 11.94 0.53 -4.53
C PRO A 360 10.83 -0.37 -5.08
N PRO A 361 11.09 -1.18 -6.12
CA PRO A 361 10.08 -2.08 -6.70
C PRO A 361 9.44 -2.97 -5.65
N GLY A 362 8.13 -3.22 -5.78
CA GLY A 362 7.36 -3.97 -4.79
C GLY A 362 7.09 -3.20 -3.48
N SER A 363 7.32 -1.89 -3.45
CA SER A 363 6.94 -1.01 -2.34
C SER A 363 6.11 0.20 -2.82
N LEU A 364 5.19 0.64 -1.96
CA LEU A 364 4.16 1.62 -2.29
C LEU A 364 3.77 2.38 -1.03
N ASP A 365 3.63 3.69 -1.14
CA ASP A 365 2.96 4.49 -0.11
C ASP A 365 1.48 4.70 -0.50
N THR A 366 0.59 3.96 0.17
CA THR A 366 -0.86 4.11 -0.02
C THR A 366 -1.42 5.32 0.70
N SER A 367 -0.72 5.84 1.71
CA SER A 367 -1.16 7.01 2.47
C SER A 367 -1.22 8.25 1.59
N LEU A 368 -0.47 8.32 0.49
CA LEU A 368 -0.53 9.42 -0.48
C LEU A 368 -1.97 9.77 -0.91
N VAL A 369 -2.87 8.78 -0.98
CA VAL A 369 -4.30 9.06 -1.23
C VAL A 369 -4.87 9.84 -0.05
N SER A 370 -4.94 9.27 1.15
CA SER A 370 -5.37 9.93 2.38
C SER A 370 -4.18 10.54 3.16
N THR A 371 -3.47 11.47 2.54
CA THR A 371 -2.12 11.87 2.98
C THR A 371 -2.06 12.27 4.44
N ASP A 372 -1.20 11.59 5.19
CA ASP A 372 -0.83 11.98 6.55
C ASP A 372 0.39 12.89 6.58
N TYR A 373 0.82 13.44 5.43
CA TYR A 373 2.04 14.23 5.24
C TYR A 373 3.32 13.47 5.60
N MET A 374 3.41 12.19 5.26
CA MET A 374 4.66 11.44 5.27
C MET A 374 4.78 10.62 3.99
N ASN A 375 5.99 10.56 3.42
CA ASN A 375 6.32 9.57 2.40
C ASN A 375 6.98 8.36 3.05
N ASN A 376 6.26 7.23 3.09
CA ASN A 376 6.72 6.01 3.77
C ASN A 376 6.41 4.74 2.95
N PRO A 377 7.00 4.54 1.75
CA PRO A 377 6.70 3.39 0.91
C PRO A 377 6.89 2.07 1.67
N ARG A 378 5.88 1.20 1.62
CA ARG A 378 5.86 -0.08 2.32
C ARG A 378 5.76 -1.25 1.35
N THR A 379 6.39 -2.36 1.70
CA THR A 379 6.21 -3.64 1.00
C THR A 379 4.80 -4.15 1.16
N MET A 380 4.28 -4.74 0.08
CA MET A 380 3.03 -5.47 0.08
C MET A 380 3.18 -6.65 1.06
N ASN A 381 2.28 -6.74 2.04
CA ASN A 381 2.41 -7.75 3.09
C ASN A 381 2.18 -9.15 2.51
N ALA A 382 3.18 -10.02 2.65
CA ALA A 382 2.98 -11.45 2.48
C ALA A 382 2.06 -11.99 3.59
N VAL A 383 1.12 -12.85 3.21
CA VAL A 383 0.19 -13.50 4.14
C VAL A 383 0.52 -14.99 4.20
N TYR A 384 1.07 -15.45 5.32
CA TYR A 384 1.43 -16.84 5.54
C TYR A 384 0.90 -17.35 6.89
N SER A 385 0.75 -18.66 6.99
CA SER A 385 0.43 -19.45 8.19
C SER A 385 -0.59 -18.79 9.12
N VAL A 386 -1.77 -18.48 8.59
CA VAL A 386 -2.83 -17.78 9.31
C VAL A 386 -3.31 -18.58 10.53
N ILE A 387 -3.39 -19.91 10.46
CA ILE A 387 -3.81 -20.74 11.62
C ILE A 387 -2.87 -20.58 12.83
N PRO A 388 -1.54 -20.79 12.72
CA PRO A 388 -0.60 -20.50 13.81
C PRO A 388 -0.71 -19.08 14.35
N ARG A 389 -0.84 -18.09 13.45
CA ARG A 389 -0.95 -16.68 13.82
C ARG A 389 -2.24 -16.38 14.59
N LEU A 390 -3.35 -16.98 14.18
CA LEU A 390 -4.64 -16.85 14.84
C LEU A 390 -4.58 -17.43 16.25
N LYS A 391 -4.00 -18.63 16.43
CA LYS A 391 -3.79 -19.22 17.77
C LYS A 391 -2.96 -18.30 18.67
N LEU A 392 -1.89 -17.72 18.14
CA LEU A 392 -1.02 -16.78 18.85
C LEU A 392 -1.75 -15.53 19.37
N SER A 393 -2.76 -15.05 18.63
CA SER A 393 -3.56 -13.88 19.03
C SER A 393 -4.35 -14.07 20.34
N LEU A 394 -4.66 -15.31 20.71
CA LEU A 394 -5.30 -15.60 22.01
C LEU A 394 -4.36 -15.32 23.18
N GLU A 395 -3.05 -15.44 22.97
CA GLU A 395 -2.06 -15.26 24.03
C GLU A 395 -1.63 -13.80 24.20
N HIS A 396 -1.46 -13.06 23.10
CA HIS A 396 -0.95 -11.67 23.15
C HIS A 396 -1.52 -10.69 22.12
N GLY A 397 -2.67 -11.03 21.53
CA GLY A 397 -3.39 -10.21 20.55
C GLY A 397 -4.64 -9.51 21.08
N ALA A 398 -4.83 -9.43 22.41
CA ALA A 398 -6.03 -8.82 22.99
C ALA A 398 -6.06 -7.29 22.76
N GLU A 399 -7.19 -6.79 22.30
CA GLU A 399 -7.47 -5.37 22.00
C GLU A 399 -8.82 -4.98 22.57
N GLN A 400 -8.89 -3.84 23.26
CA GLN A 400 -10.14 -3.27 23.70
C GLN A 400 -10.74 -2.42 22.58
N LEU A 401 -11.96 -2.77 22.16
CA LEU A 401 -12.75 -1.99 21.22
C LEU A 401 -13.76 -1.10 21.94
N THR A 402 -13.98 0.12 21.45
CA THR A 402 -15.04 1.02 21.95
C THR A 402 -15.66 1.86 20.83
N GLY A 403 -16.83 2.45 21.08
CA GLY A 403 -17.47 3.37 20.13
C GLY A 403 -17.71 2.74 18.76
N GLY A 404 -17.39 3.47 17.67
CA GLY A 404 -17.57 3.00 16.29
C GLY A 404 -16.64 1.85 15.87
N GLU A 405 -15.64 1.50 16.69
CA GLU A 405 -14.82 0.31 16.48
C GLU A 405 -15.65 -0.98 16.66
N LEU A 406 -16.69 -0.92 17.50
CA LEU A 406 -17.61 -2.03 17.76
C LEU A 406 -18.54 -2.35 16.58
N ASP A 407 -18.62 -1.46 15.58
CA ASP A 407 -19.42 -1.67 14.39
C ASP A 407 -18.78 -2.71 13.43
N ASN A 408 -17.50 -3.06 13.63
CA ASN A 408 -16.85 -4.11 12.84
C ASN A 408 -17.47 -5.47 13.13
N LYS A 409 -17.92 -6.15 12.07
CA LYS A 409 -18.31 -7.56 12.15
C LYS A 409 -17.14 -8.42 12.63
N GLN A 410 -17.47 -9.46 13.39
CA GLN A 410 -16.53 -10.40 13.99
C GLN A 410 -16.78 -11.82 13.48
N LEU A 411 -15.83 -12.74 13.72
CA LEU A 411 -15.86 -14.09 13.14
C LEU A 411 -17.15 -14.85 13.47
N GLN A 412 -17.69 -14.68 14.68
CA GLN A 412 -18.91 -15.38 15.09
C GLN A 412 -20.20 -14.86 14.45
N ASP A 413 -20.16 -13.70 13.77
CA ASP A 413 -21.34 -13.09 13.16
C ASP A 413 -21.75 -13.78 11.84
N TYR A 414 -20.91 -14.69 11.32
CA TYR A 414 -21.12 -15.38 10.05
C TYR A 414 -21.08 -16.90 10.21
N PRO A 415 -22.00 -17.66 9.56
CA PRO A 415 -22.03 -19.12 9.64
C PRO A 415 -20.72 -19.82 9.28
N GLN A 416 -19.97 -19.29 8.32
CA GLN A 416 -18.71 -19.86 7.84
C GLN A 416 -17.60 -19.84 8.89
N THR A 417 -17.66 -18.89 9.82
CA THR A 417 -16.64 -18.67 10.86
C THR A 417 -17.21 -18.73 12.28
N ALA A 418 -18.49 -19.08 12.43
CA ALA A 418 -19.20 -19.15 13.72
C ALA A 418 -18.56 -20.09 14.74
N ALA A 419 -17.81 -21.10 14.28
CA ALA A 419 -17.06 -22.03 15.11
C ALA A 419 -15.78 -21.45 15.74
N LEU A 420 -15.49 -20.16 15.53
CA LEU A 420 -14.34 -19.45 16.07
C LEU A 420 -14.74 -18.32 17.06
N PRO A 421 -15.63 -18.55 18.05
CA PRO A 421 -16.13 -17.48 18.92
C PRO A 421 -15.07 -16.95 19.89
N GLN A 422 -14.00 -17.71 20.17
CA GLN A 422 -12.96 -17.37 21.14
C GLN A 422 -12.15 -16.10 20.80
N PHE A 423 -12.29 -15.56 19.58
CA PHE A 423 -11.57 -14.36 19.15
C PHE A 423 -12.31 -13.05 19.42
N TRP A 424 -13.53 -13.12 19.98
CA TRP A 424 -14.32 -11.95 20.32
C TRP A 424 -15.16 -12.20 21.57
N ASP A 425 -15.01 -11.30 22.55
CA ASP A 425 -15.88 -11.25 23.71
C ASP A 425 -16.77 -10.00 23.65
N PRO A 426 -18.07 -10.14 23.31
CA PRO A 426 -18.99 -9.00 23.23
C PRO A 426 -19.28 -8.34 24.59
N ALA A 427 -19.11 -9.06 25.71
CA ALA A 427 -19.43 -8.53 27.03
C ALA A 427 -18.37 -7.51 27.49
N SER A 428 -17.10 -7.80 27.21
CA SER A 428 -16.00 -6.89 27.50
C SER A 428 -15.65 -5.96 26.33
N GLY A 429 -16.05 -6.29 25.09
CA GLY A 429 -15.60 -5.60 23.89
C GLY A 429 -14.16 -5.94 23.52
N THR A 430 -13.67 -7.12 23.92
CA THR A 430 -12.30 -7.56 23.67
C THR A 430 -12.22 -8.36 22.37
N SER A 431 -11.39 -7.91 21.44
CA SER A 431 -11.07 -8.64 20.20
C SER A 431 -9.65 -9.21 20.26
N HIS A 432 -9.48 -10.43 19.77
CA HIS A 432 -8.17 -11.05 19.57
C HIS A 432 -7.78 -10.89 18.10
N THR A 433 -6.75 -10.09 17.85
CA THR A 433 -6.31 -9.73 16.49
C THR A 433 -4.92 -10.27 16.17
N MET A 434 -4.74 -10.57 14.89
CA MET A 434 -3.46 -10.92 14.30
C MET A 434 -2.60 -9.71 13.92
N ARG A 435 -3.12 -8.47 13.96
CA ARG A 435 -2.37 -7.22 13.66
C ARG A 435 -1.56 -7.33 12.35
N VAL A 436 -2.19 -7.49 11.19
CA VAL A 436 -1.55 -7.75 9.88
C VAL A 436 -0.71 -6.58 9.36
N LEU A 437 -1.10 -5.34 9.62
CA LEU A 437 -0.38 -4.16 9.15
C LEU A 437 0.97 -3.99 9.84
N LYS A 438 1.91 -3.29 9.20
CA LYS A 438 3.30 -3.17 9.68
C LYS A 438 3.40 -2.54 11.08
N ASP A 439 2.50 -1.64 11.41
CA ASP A 439 2.33 -0.98 12.72
C ASP A 439 1.33 -1.72 13.64
N GLY A 440 0.66 -2.75 13.11
CA GLY A 440 -0.39 -3.49 13.81
C GLY A 440 -1.63 -2.63 14.10
N ALA A 441 -1.92 -1.66 13.24
CA ALA A 441 -3.03 -0.74 13.39
C ALA A 441 -4.40 -1.38 13.11
N ASP A 442 -4.47 -2.45 12.32
CA ASP A 442 -5.68 -3.24 12.02
C ASP A 442 -6.13 -4.11 13.22
N ALA A 443 -6.34 -3.43 14.33
CA ALA A 443 -6.48 -4.01 15.65
C ALA A 443 -7.95 -4.23 16.07
N VAL A 444 -8.86 -4.46 15.12
CA VAL A 444 -10.32 -4.57 15.34
C VAL A 444 -10.89 -5.97 15.11
N GLY A 445 -10.01 -6.96 14.95
CA GLY A 445 -10.35 -8.35 14.61
C GLY A 445 -10.17 -8.66 13.12
N THR A 446 -10.16 -9.96 12.78
CA THR A 446 -9.83 -10.46 11.43
C THR A 446 -10.71 -9.90 10.33
N LEU A 447 -12.04 -9.88 10.52
CA LEU A 447 -12.96 -9.45 9.47
C LEU A 447 -12.89 -7.93 9.24
N GLY A 448 -12.81 -7.12 10.31
CA GLY A 448 -12.61 -5.68 10.19
C GLY A 448 -11.31 -5.30 9.46
N ALA A 449 -10.22 -6.03 9.75
CA ALA A 449 -8.94 -5.87 9.05
C ALA A 449 -9.07 -6.16 7.53
N LEU A 450 -9.75 -7.24 7.15
CA LEU A 450 -10.00 -7.61 5.75
C LEU A 450 -10.90 -6.59 5.03
N ASN A 451 -11.96 -6.12 5.70
CA ASN A 451 -12.89 -5.14 5.13
C ASN A 451 -12.22 -3.80 4.83
N ARG A 452 -11.35 -3.31 5.72
CA ARG A 452 -10.65 -2.04 5.56
C ARG A 452 -9.88 -1.95 4.23
N VAL A 453 -9.31 -3.06 3.76
CA VAL A 453 -8.51 -3.09 2.52
C VAL A 453 -9.34 -2.60 1.32
N TYR A 454 -10.64 -2.90 1.28
CA TYR A 454 -11.51 -2.46 0.20
C TYR A 454 -11.79 -0.95 0.22
N LEU A 455 -11.88 -0.33 1.40
CA LEU A 455 -11.94 1.13 1.53
C LEU A 455 -10.61 1.77 1.10
N ASN A 456 -9.47 1.19 1.48
CA ASN A 456 -8.14 1.70 1.09
C ASN A 456 -7.97 1.78 -0.45
N ILE A 457 -8.61 0.88 -1.21
CA ILE A 457 -8.58 0.87 -2.68
C ILE A 457 -9.77 1.61 -3.32
N GLY A 458 -10.61 2.28 -2.54
CA GLY A 458 -11.63 3.22 -3.02
C GLY A 458 -13.08 2.74 -3.02
N THR A 459 -13.41 1.62 -2.35
CA THR A 459 -14.81 1.23 -2.12
C THR A 459 -15.54 2.36 -1.37
N PHE A 460 -16.78 2.64 -1.76
CA PHE A 460 -17.60 3.73 -1.20
C PHE A 460 -16.93 5.12 -1.22
N SER A 461 -16.25 5.41 -2.33
CA SER A 461 -15.57 6.69 -2.57
C SER A 461 -16.47 7.93 -2.52
N GLU A 462 -17.78 7.76 -2.64
CA GLU A 462 -18.80 8.80 -2.51
C GLU A 462 -18.72 9.51 -1.15
N GLU A 463 -18.58 8.74 -0.08
CA GLU A 463 -18.43 9.24 1.28
C GLU A 463 -16.96 9.46 1.62
N TRP A 464 -16.08 8.51 1.25
CA TRP A 464 -14.66 8.56 1.61
C TRP A 464 -13.98 9.89 1.22
N LEU A 465 -14.27 10.41 0.02
CA LEU A 465 -13.72 11.66 -0.50
C LEU A 465 -14.26 12.93 0.20
N LEU A 466 -15.27 12.81 1.07
CA LEU A 466 -15.72 13.93 1.91
C LEU A 466 -14.78 14.17 3.09
N HIS A 467 -14.05 13.13 3.53
CA HIS A 467 -13.29 13.13 4.78
C HIS A 467 -11.86 13.66 4.69
N PHE A 468 -11.33 13.86 3.48
CA PHE A 468 -9.97 14.38 3.24
C PHE A 468 -9.88 15.02 1.84
N ARG A 469 -8.71 15.55 1.47
CA ARG A 469 -8.39 15.98 0.09
C ARG A 469 -7.29 15.08 -0.47
N PRO A 470 -7.58 14.25 -1.49
CA PRO A 470 -6.62 13.27 -1.98
C PRO A 470 -5.40 13.92 -2.63
N PHE A 471 -4.23 13.27 -2.51
CA PHE A 471 -2.93 13.61 -3.14
C PHE A 471 -2.27 14.93 -2.71
N LEU A 472 -3.06 15.97 -2.39
CA LEU A 472 -2.58 17.31 -2.03
C LEU A 472 -2.64 17.60 -0.53
N GLY A 473 -3.57 16.97 0.20
CA GLY A 473 -3.86 17.32 1.59
C GLY A 473 -4.45 18.72 1.74
N GLY A 474 -4.15 19.40 2.84
CA GLY A 474 -4.65 20.75 3.15
C GLY A 474 -6.11 20.81 3.62
N ARG A 475 -6.77 19.65 3.77
CA ARG A 475 -8.07 19.48 4.45
C ARG A 475 -7.87 18.61 5.68
N LYS A 476 -8.55 18.94 6.77
CA LYS A 476 -8.59 18.15 8.00
C LYS A 476 -9.14 16.76 7.70
N ILE A 477 -8.43 15.74 8.16
CA ILE A 477 -8.87 14.35 8.06
C ILE A 477 -9.91 14.07 9.15
N THR A 478 -10.96 13.33 8.77
CA THR A 478 -12.00 12.85 9.69
C THR A 478 -12.26 11.36 9.48
N PRO A 479 -12.88 10.65 10.45
CA PRO A 479 -13.13 9.22 10.33
C PRO A 479 -14.15 8.87 9.26
N ILE A 480 -13.90 7.80 8.51
CA ILE A 480 -14.97 7.10 7.78
C ILE A 480 -15.68 6.16 8.76
N ARG A 481 -16.96 6.43 9.04
CA ARG A 481 -17.73 5.65 10.01
C ARG A 481 -18.33 4.40 9.36
N ILE A 482 -18.17 3.25 9.99
CA ILE A 482 -18.75 1.99 9.51
C ILE A 482 -20.28 2.09 9.47
N SER A 483 -20.90 2.70 10.48
CA SER A 483 -22.34 2.95 10.51
C SER A 483 -22.86 3.72 9.28
N ASP A 484 -22.06 4.64 8.74
CA ASP A 484 -22.43 5.40 7.54
C ASP A 484 -22.32 4.52 6.30
N ALA A 485 -21.27 3.70 6.22
CA ALA A 485 -21.09 2.73 5.14
C ALA A 485 -22.19 1.65 5.13
N GLU A 486 -22.52 1.07 6.29
CA GLU A 486 -23.64 0.13 6.45
C GLU A 486 -24.97 0.77 6.05
N LYS A 487 -25.16 2.05 6.36
CA LYS A 487 -26.40 2.76 6.02
C LYS A 487 -26.46 3.09 4.53
N GLN A 488 -25.37 3.55 3.92
CA GLN A 488 -25.39 4.26 2.64
C GLN A 488 -24.75 3.50 1.47
N SER A 489 -24.01 2.42 1.73
CA SER A 489 -23.32 1.67 0.68
C SER A 489 -23.76 0.21 0.59
N VAL A 490 -24.40 -0.13 -0.52
CA VAL A 490 -24.72 -1.52 -0.86
C VAL A 490 -23.44 -2.27 -1.24
N TYR A 491 -22.45 -1.60 -1.83
CA TYR A 491 -21.14 -2.20 -2.09
C TYR A 491 -20.39 -2.55 -0.80
N TRP A 492 -20.42 -1.71 0.24
CA TRP A 492 -19.84 -2.03 1.54
C TRP A 492 -20.52 -3.25 2.17
N GLN A 493 -21.85 -3.25 2.23
CA GLN A 493 -22.61 -4.39 2.74
C GLN A 493 -22.27 -5.71 2.02
N ALA A 494 -22.14 -5.65 0.69
CA ALA A 494 -21.76 -6.79 -0.13
C ALA A 494 -20.30 -7.22 0.09
N THR A 495 -19.40 -6.28 0.40
CA THR A 495 -18.03 -6.59 0.84
C THR A 495 -18.08 -7.38 2.16
N GLU A 496 -18.83 -6.91 3.15
CA GLU A 496 -18.96 -7.59 4.45
C GLU A 496 -19.52 -9.01 4.33
N ASP A 497 -20.50 -9.23 3.44
CA ASP A 497 -21.07 -10.57 3.16
C ASP A 497 -20.02 -11.61 2.76
N ARG A 498 -18.93 -11.18 2.12
CA ARG A 498 -17.89 -12.06 1.55
C ARG A 498 -16.72 -12.28 2.49
N THR A 499 -16.65 -11.55 3.60
CA THR A 499 -15.42 -11.45 4.40
C THR A 499 -15.14 -12.70 5.21
N ALA A 500 -16.20 -13.40 5.66
CA ALA A 500 -16.03 -14.70 6.29
C ALA A 500 -15.45 -15.74 5.31
N ASP A 501 -15.91 -15.73 4.06
CA ASP A 501 -15.35 -16.59 3.00
C ASP A 501 -13.88 -16.23 2.69
N MET A 502 -13.53 -14.93 2.66
CA MET A 502 -12.14 -14.49 2.54
C MET A 502 -11.26 -14.96 3.71
N ALA A 503 -11.79 -14.97 4.94
CA ALA A 503 -11.07 -15.51 6.09
C ALA A 503 -10.81 -17.02 5.92
N VAL A 504 -11.81 -17.79 5.48
CA VAL A 504 -11.65 -19.23 5.18
C VAL A 504 -10.64 -19.46 4.05
N PHE A 505 -10.64 -18.63 3.01
CA PHE A 505 -9.63 -18.66 1.94
C PHE A 505 -8.21 -18.57 2.52
N PHE A 506 -7.92 -17.57 3.36
CA PHE A 506 -6.58 -17.43 3.96
C PHE A 506 -6.24 -18.54 4.96
N LEU A 507 -7.21 -19.10 5.68
CA LEU A 507 -6.98 -20.27 6.54
C LEU A 507 -6.54 -21.50 5.73
N VAL A 508 -7.04 -21.65 4.49
CA VAL A 508 -6.65 -22.75 3.60
C VAL A 508 -5.34 -22.44 2.85
N THR A 509 -5.25 -21.30 2.18
CA THR A 509 -4.24 -21.08 1.12
C THR A 509 -2.98 -20.34 1.55
N ALA A 510 -2.99 -19.62 2.68
CA ALA A 510 -1.82 -18.88 3.17
C ALA A 510 -0.78 -19.83 3.76
N ARG A 511 -0.17 -20.69 2.95
CA ARG A 511 0.80 -21.72 3.37
C ARG A 511 2.22 -21.32 2.97
N PRO A 512 3.25 -21.70 3.76
CA PRO A 512 4.64 -21.44 3.43
C PRO A 512 5.01 -21.90 2.02
N ASP A 513 5.76 -21.08 1.30
CA ASP A 513 6.49 -21.43 0.08
C ASP A 513 7.93 -21.78 0.46
N ARG A 514 8.21 -23.06 0.72
CA ARG A 514 9.55 -23.45 1.20
C ARG A 514 10.48 -23.66 0.02
N LEU A 515 11.75 -23.33 0.20
CA LEU A 515 12.76 -23.60 -0.84
C LEU A 515 12.95 -25.12 -1.05
N GLU A 516 12.67 -25.94 -0.03
CA GLU A 516 12.69 -27.41 -0.15
C GLU A 516 11.55 -27.98 -1.00
N ASP A 517 10.50 -27.19 -1.28
CA ASP A 517 9.34 -27.64 -2.07
C ASP A 517 9.61 -27.57 -3.59
N VAL A 518 10.77 -27.06 -4.02
CA VAL A 518 11.14 -26.91 -5.44
C VAL A 518 12.52 -27.49 -5.70
N ARG A 519 12.62 -28.35 -6.73
CA ARG A 519 13.86 -29.06 -7.08
C ARG A 519 15.00 -28.12 -7.43
N GLU A 520 14.71 -27.01 -8.12
CA GLU A 520 15.67 -25.96 -8.44
C GLU A 520 16.24 -25.26 -7.19
N GLY A 521 15.59 -25.43 -6.04
CA GLY A 521 16.01 -24.92 -4.73
C GLY A 521 17.04 -25.80 -4.03
N GLU A 522 17.09 -27.11 -4.33
CA GLU A 522 17.97 -28.08 -3.67
C GLU A 522 19.45 -27.67 -3.65
N PRO A 523 20.05 -27.15 -4.75
CA PRO A 523 21.47 -26.75 -4.74
C PRO A 523 21.81 -25.59 -3.79
N PHE A 524 20.80 -24.86 -3.31
CA PHE A 524 20.97 -23.72 -2.40
C PHE A 524 20.75 -24.10 -0.94
N LEU A 525 20.33 -25.34 -0.67
CA LEU A 525 20.08 -25.84 0.67
C LEU A 525 21.25 -26.68 1.17
N GLU A 526 21.76 -26.32 2.33
CA GLU A 526 22.67 -27.17 3.08
C GLU A 526 21.86 -28.32 3.71
N ASP A 527 22.50 -29.45 4.00
CA ASP A 527 21.82 -30.52 4.74
C ASP A 527 21.34 -29.99 6.11
N PHE A 528 20.09 -30.27 6.45
CA PHE A 528 19.44 -29.73 7.65
C PHE A 528 20.08 -30.20 8.97
N THR A 529 20.87 -31.28 8.91
CA THR A 529 21.64 -31.84 10.02
C THR A 529 23.12 -31.50 9.98
N SER A 530 23.58 -30.74 8.97
CA SER A 530 24.96 -30.28 8.86
C SER A 530 25.40 -29.44 10.07
N GLU A 531 26.70 -29.46 10.38
CA GLU A 531 27.28 -28.64 11.45
C GLU A 531 26.96 -27.15 11.27
N LYS A 532 26.99 -26.67 10.02
CA LYS A 532 26.69 -25.27 9.66
C LYS A 532 25.23 -24.91 9.97
N VAL A 533 24.26 -25.73 9.57
CA VAL A 533 22.84 -25.48 9.87
C VAL A 533 22.56 -25.62 11.37
N ASN A 534 23.18 -26.60 12.05
CA ASN A 534 23.07 -26.74 13.51
C ASN A 534 23.64 -25.54 14.26
N ARG A 535 24.75 -24.96 13.79
CA ARG A 535 25.26 -23.70 14.33
C ARG A 535 24.27 -22.56 14.07
N GLY A 536 23.67 -22.50 12.88
CA GLY A 536 22.65 -21.52 12.51
C GLY A 536 21.42 -21.56 13.42
N LYS A 537 20.95 -22.74 13.82
CA LYS A 537 19.87 -22.93 14.82
C LYS A 537 20.19 -22.24 16.14
N ILE A 538 21.40 -22.41 16.66
CA ILE A 538 21.85 -21.78 17.91
C ILE A 538 21.91 -20.26 17.75
N VAL A 539 22.53 -19.77 16.68
CA VAL A 539 22.64 -18.33 16.41
C VAL A 539 21.25 -17.69 16.30
N PHE A 540 20.32 -18.33 15.59
CA PHE A 540 18.93 -17.87 15.48
C PHE A 540 18.23 -17.82 16.84
N ALA A 541 18.35 -18.88 17.65
CA ALA A 541 17.73 -18.96 18.97
C ALA A 541 18.20 -17.83 19.90
N GLU A 542 19.49 -17.50 19.88
CA GLU A 542 20.08 -16.53 20.80
C GLU A 542 19.86 -15.07 20.38
N ASN A 543 19.69 -14.80 19.08
CA ASN A 543 19.75 -13.45 18.53
C ASN A 543 18.49 -13.00 17.79
N CYS A 544 17.66 -13.92 17.28
CA CYS A 544 16.56 -13.60 16.38
C CYS A 544 15.20 -14.05 16.92
N ALA A 545 15.14 -15.22 17.58
CA ALA A 545 13.89 -15.89 17.93
C ALA A 545 12.97 -15.09 18.87
N ALA A 546 13.52 -14.20 19.70
CA ALA A 546 12.72 -13.35 20.60
C ALA A 546 11.73 -12.42 19.85
N CYS A 547 12.08 -12.00 18.62
CA CYS A 547 11.20 -11.21 17.75
C CYS A 547 10.59 -12.07 16.63
N HIS A 548 11.32 -13.09 16.16
CA HIS A 548 10.98 -13.86 14.98
C HIS A 548 10.55 -15.31 15.29
N SER A 549 9.89 -15.55 16.41
CA SER A 549 9.26 -16.84 16.67
C SER A 549 7.97 -16.72 17.46
N SER A 550 6.97 -17.51 17.06
CA SER A 550 5.75 -17.72 17.82
C SER A 550 5.85 -18.91 18.78
N LYS A 551 6.95 -19.68 18.70
CA LYS A 551 7.25 -20.77 19.63
C LYS A 551 8.41 -20.36 20.51
N ILE A 552 8.09 -19.90 21.71
CA ILE A 552 9.07 -19.47 22.71
C ILE A 552 8.99 -20.37 23.95
N PRO A 553 10.02 -20.36 24.82
CA PRO A 553 9.93 -20.99 26.13
C PRO A 553 8.70 -20.52 26.91
N GLU A 554 8.16 -21.40 27.75
CA GLU A 554 7.04 -21.04 28.62
C GLU A 554 7.40 -19.83 29.48
N ILE A 555 6.51 -18.83 29.48
CA ILE A 555 6.69 -17.61 30.27
C ILE A 555 6.53 -17.99 31.74
N PRO A 556 7.49 -17.67 32.63
CA PRO A 556 7.38 -18.02 34.04
C PRO A 556 6.11 -17.43 34.66
N ALA A 557 5.36 -18.25 35.41
CA ALA A 557 4.14 -17.81 36.09
C ALA A 557 4.45 -16.70 37.12
N ASN A 558 3.56 -15.73 37.25
CA ASN A 558 3.68 -14.58 38.16
C ASN A 558 4.94 -13.73 37.92
N SER A 559 5.49 -13.73 36.70
CA SER A 559 6.67 -12.96 36.33
C SER A 559 6.36 -11.50 36.01
N GLY A 560 5.08 -11.12 35.86
CA GLY A 560 4.71 -9.80 35.35
C GLY A 560 4.80 -9.67 33.83
N ILE A 561 5.26 -10.70 33.10
CA ILE A 561 5.50 -10.62 31.64
C ILE A 561 4.18 -10.77 30.86
N ASN A 562 3.29 -11.66 31.29
CA ASN A 562 2.00 -11.91 30.64
C ASN A 562 0.84 -12.02 31.64
N ASP A 563 0.95 -11.36 32.80
CA ASP A 563 -0.05 -11.34 33.87
C ASP A 563 -0.37 -9.90 34.30
N GLY A 564 -1.44 -9.73 35.09
CA GLY A 564 -1.91 -8.42 35.54
C GLY A 564 -2.19 -7.47 34.37
N ILE A 565 -1.57 -6.29 34.38
CA ILE A 565 -1.70 -5.28 33.30
C ILE A 565 -1.10 -5.76 31.95
N CYS A 566 -0.32 -6.83 31.96
CA CYS A 566 0.30 -7.44 30.79
C CYS A 566 -0.41 -8.72 30.33
N ALA A 567 -1.53 -9.09 30.95
CA ALA A 567 -2.36 -10.20 30.49
C ALA A 567 -2.80 -9.97 29.03
N GLY A 568 -2.90 -11.06 28.26
CA GLY A 568 -3.22 -10.97 26.83
C GLY A 568 -2.16 -10.21 26.03
N GLY A 569 -0.90 -10.26 26.45
CA GLY A 569 0.25 -9.67 25.75
C GLY A 569 0.67 -8.29 26.22
N GLY A 570 -0.17 -7.65 27.04
CA GLY A 570 -0.09 -6.23 27.34
C GLY A 570 -0.52 -5.39 26.14
N ASN A 571 -1.27 -4.33 26.41
CA ASN A 571 -1.70 -3.39 25.38
C ASN A 571 -2.16 -2.06 26.01
N GLY A 572 -2.48 -1.07 25.17
CA GLY A 572 -2.93 0.23 25.65
C GLY A 572 -1.83 1.03 26.35
N PRO A 573 -2.17 1.87 27.33
CA PRO A 573 -1.24 2.85 27.91
C PRO A 573 -0.04 2.21 28.63
N ASN A 574 -0.16 0.96 29.06
CA ASN A 574 0.90 0.24 29.78
C ASN A 574 1.78 -0.63 28.86
N TYR A 575 1.54 -0.62 27.54
CA TYR A 575 2.20 -1.54 26.62
C TYR A 575 3.73 -1.48 26.69
N ARG A 576 4.32 -0.29 26.79
CA ARG A 576 5.78 -0.15 26.89
C ARG A 576 6.36 -0.89 28.09
N GLN A 577 5.69 -0.82 29.24
CA GLN A 577 6.12 -1.54 30.44
C GLN A 577 6.09 -3.07 30.22
N CYS A 578 5.04 -3.57 29.57
CA CYS A 578 4.92 -4.99 29.26
C CYS A 578 5.97 -5.46 28.24
N TRP A 579 6.22 -4.66 27.21
CA TRP A 579 7.29 -4.89 26.25
C TRP A 579 8.67 -4.95 26.93
N ASP A 580 8.98 -3.99 27.81
CA ASP A 580 10.29 -3.94 28.46
C ASP A 580 10.53 -5.16 29.35
N ARG A 581 9.50 -5.65 30.08
CA ARG A 581 9.58 -6.90 30.86
C ARG A 581 9.80 -8.13 29.98
N TYR A 582 9.05 -8.24 28.88
CA TYR A 582 9.24 -9.30 27.89
C TYR A 582 10.67 -9.26 27.34
N TRP A 583 11.12 -8.09 26.89
CA TRP A 583 12.44 -7.92 26.30
C TRP A 583 13.55 -8.30 27.29
N GLU A 584 13.51 -7.79 28.52
CA GLU A 584 14.48 -8.13 29.57
C GLU A 584 14.57 -9.65 29.80
N TRP A 585 13.42 -10.32 29.90
CA TRP A 585 13.39 -11.77 30.04
C TRP A 585 13.99 -12.50 28.84
N THR A 586 13.67 -12.08 27.61
CA THR A 586 14.24 -12.69 26.40
C THR A 586 15.76 -12.50 26.27
N GLN A 587 16.33 -11.49 26.94
CA GLN A 587 17.77 -11.30 27.00
C GLN A 587 18.47 -12.16 28.06
N SER A 588 17.72 -12.78 28.96
CA SER A 588 18.28 -13.62 30.02
C SER A 588 18.94 -14.90 29.48
N LYS A 589 19.96 -15.37 30.20
CA LYS A 589 20.62 -16.65 29.91
C LYS A 589 19.63 -17.82 29.92
N ALA A 590 18.71 -17.83 30.88
CA ALA A 590 17.71 -18.89 31.02
C ALA A 590 16.79 -18.98 29.80
N PHE A 591 16.30 -17.84 29.29
CA PHE A 591 15.51 -17.81 28.06
C PHE A 591 16.33 -18.33 26.88
N LYS A 592 17.55 -17.82 26.67
CA LYS A 592 18.40 -18.21 25.53
C LYS A 592 18.71 -19.71 25.53
N GLU A 593 19.06 -20.28 26.69
CA GLU A 593 19.31 -21.72 26.81
C GLU A 593 18.06 -22.56 26.53
N ALA A 594 16.89 -22.13 27.01
CA ALA A 594 15.62 -22.80 26.74
C ALA A 594 15.21 -22.67 25.26
N MET A 595 15.41 -21.50 24.67
CA MET A 595 15.13 -21.25 23.25
C MET A 595 16.04 -22.11 22.37
N VAL A 596 17.32 -22.22 22.69
CA VAL A 596 18.24 -23.11 21.97
C VAL A 596 17.72 -24.55 22.01
N LYS A 597 17.28 -25.05 23.17
CA LYS A 597 16.70 -26.41 23.28
C LYS A 597 15.50 -26.61 22.35
N LEU A 598 14.60 -25.63 22.26
CA LEU A 598 13.45 -25.68 21.35
C LEU A 598 13.88 -25.67 19.88
N VAL A 599 14.78 -24.77 19.48
CA VAL A 599 15.17 -24.63 18.06
C VAL A 599 15.96 -25.83 17.57
N VAL A 600 16.79 -26.44 18.41
CA VAL A 600 17.60 -27.61 18.02
C VAL A 600 16.77 -28.89 17.86
N GLU A 601 15.50 -28.92 18.28
CA GLU A 601 14.55 -30.00 17.93
C GLU A 601 14.38 -30.13 16.40
N GLY A 602 14.69 -29.08 15.63
CA GLY A 602 14.78 -29.16 14.17
C GLY A 602 13.45 -28.90 13.47
N LYS A 603 13.02 -29.83 12.60
CA LYS A 603 11.78 -29.64 11.80
C LYS A 603 10.52 -29.42 12.66
N PRO A 604 10.32 -30.11 13.80
CA PRO A 604 9.22 -29.83 14.72
C PRO A 604 9.18 -28.37 15.23
N PHE A 605 10.33 -27.71 15.36
CA PHE A 605 10.37 -26.29 15.73
C PHE A 605 9.78 -25.39 14.63
N LEU A 606 9.99 -25.71 13.36
CA LEU A 606 9.47 -24.93 12.22
C LEU A 606 7.99 -25.22 11.96
N GLU A 607 7.52 -26.44 12.20
CA GLU A 607 6.13 -26.84 12.00
C GLU A 607 5.15 -26.05 12.89
N GLY A 608 4.25 -25.26 12.29
CA GLY A 608 3.30 -24.44 13.06
C GLY A 608 3.93 -23.27 13.82
N ASN A 609 5.17 -22.90 13.49
CA ASN A 609 5.80 -21.67 13.95
C ASN A 609 5.53 -20.56 12.93
N TYR A 610 4.94 -19.46 13.36
CA TYR A 610 4.68 -18.31 12.48
C TYR A 610 5.96 -17.49 12.20
N LEU A 611 7.08 -17.82 12.86
CA LEU A 611 8.36 -17.12 12.71
C LEU A 611 8.27 -15.60 12.91
N SER A 612 7.37 -15.19 13.80
CA SER A 612 7.14 -13.83 14.29
C SER A 612 6.51 -13.95 15.67
N SER A 613 6.91 -13.07 16.60
CA SER A 613 6.26 -12.96 17.91
C SER A 613 5.01 -12.10 17.87
N GLU A 614 4.69 -11.41 16.77
CA GLU A 614 3.52 -10.53 16.60
C GLU A 614 3.34 -9.40 17.64
N ARG A 615 4.28 -9.26 18.55
CA ARG A 615 4.38 -8.14 19.49
C ARG A 615 4.85 -6.90 18.71
N ARG A 616 4.27 -5.74 19.01
CA ARG A 616 4.73 -4.46 18.45
C ARG A 616 6.07 -4.08 19.08
N VAL A 617 7.15 -4.13 18.31
CA VAL A 617 8.50 -3.77 18.72
C VAL A 617 8.66 -2.25 18.62
N PRO A 618 9.18 -1.58 19.66
CA PRO A 618 9.33 -0.13 19.64
C PRO A 618 10.50 0.29 18.74
N VAL A 619 10.31 1.36 17.98
CA VAL A 619 11.30 1.83 16.99
C VAL A 619 12.58 2.38 17.63
N ASP A 620 12.57 2.76 18.91
CA ASP A 620 13.81 3.10 19.63
C ASP A 620 14.74 1.90 19.83
N LEU A 621 14.21 0.68 19.78
CA LEU A 621 14.99 -0.55 19.75
C LEU A 621 15.39 -0.93 18.31
N LEU A 622 14.45 -0.89 17.36
CA LEU A 622 14.70 -1.29 15.97
C LEU A 622 15.63 -0.32 15.24
N GLN A 623 15.52 0.98 15.54
CA GLN A 623 16.22 2.08 14.87
C GLN A 623 16.00 2.15 13.35
N THR A 624 14.99 1.46 12.83
CA THR A 624 14.57 1.56 11.42
C THR A 624 13.98 2.93 11.12
N ASN A 625 13.76 3.25 9.85
CA ASN A 625 13.13 4.52 9.47
C ASN A 625 11.83 4.78 10.25
N ALA A 626 11.79 5.88 11.00
CA ALA A 626 10.72 6.19 11.93
C ALA A 626 9.42 6.62 11.24
N CYS A 627 9.45 7.06 9.97
CA CYS A 627 8.25 7.56 9.30
C CYS A 627 7.23 6.46 8.99
N THR A 628 7.65 5.19 9.01
CA THR A 628 6.71 4.05 8.93
C THR A 628 5.86 3.93 10.22
N PRO A 629 6.44 3.72 11.42
CA PRO A 629 5.64 3.58 12.64
C PRO A 629 5.02 4.88 13.18
N LEU A 630 5.29 6.04 12.59
CA LEU A 630 4.71 7.32 13.00
C LEU A 630 3.46 7.73 12.20
N ALA A 631 2.99 6.86 11.29
CA ALA A 631 1.78 7.06 10.50
C ALA A 631 0.57 7.43 11.36
N THR A 632 -0.28 8.33 10.86
CA THR A 632 -1.41 8.87 11.66
C THR A 632 -2.78 8.48 11.17
N ASN A 633 -2.90 7.81 10.02
CA ASN A 633 -4.22 7.47 9.49
C ASN A 633 -5.04 6.54 10.41
N GLY A 634 -4.39 5.76 11.29
CA GLY A 634 -5.04 4.84 12.22
C GLY A 634 -5.28 5.39 13.63
N LEU A 635 -5.23 6.71 13.81
CA LEU A 635 -5.37 7.32 15.14
C LEU A 635 -6.79 7.83 15.39
N ALA A 636 -7.05 8.24 16.63
CA ALA A 636 -8.34 8.81 17.01
C ALA A 636 -8.65 10.07 16.19
N GLY A 637 -9.85 10.13 15.60
CA GLY A 637 -10.29 11.22 14.73
C GLY A 637 -9.75 11.18 13.31
N ASP A 638 -8.83 10.26 12.99
CA ASP A 638 -8.30 10.09 11.64
C ASP A 638 -9.08 9.07 10.81
N ILE A 639 -8.72 8.93 9.54
CA ILE A 639 -9.53 8.23 8.53
C ILE A 639 -9.90 6.79 8.93
N TRP A 640 -8.99 6.05 9.57
CA TRP A 640 -9.21 4.65 9.96
C TRP A 640 -9.56 4.46 11.44
N ASP A 641 -10.09 5.49 12.10
CA ASP A 641 -10.49 5.45 13.52
C ASP A 641 -11.36 4.21 13.84
N ASN A 642 -12.44 3.98 13.10
CA ASN A 642 -13.30 2.80 13.30
C ASN A 642 -12.60 1.45 13.01
N PHE A 643 -11.41 1.42 12.39
CA PHE A 643 -10.69 0.18 12.02
C PHE A 643 -9.40 -0.04 12.83
N THR A 644 -9.25 0.69 13.92
CA THR A 644 -8.12 0.62 14.85
C THR A 644 -8.68 0.60 16.27
N SER A 645 -8.09 -0.17 17.18
CA SER A 645 -8.64 -0.30 18.55
C SER A 645 -8.34 0.90 19.43
N SER A 646 -9.15 1.08 20.46
CA SER A 646 -8.91 2.03 21.54
C SER A 646 -7.61 1.71 22.30
N SER A 647 -7.26 0.43 22.45
CA SER A 647 -5.95 0.03 22.99
C SER A 647 -4.78 0.45 22.08
N TYR A 648 -4.87 0.29 20.76
CA TYR A 648 -3.83 0.74 19.84
C TYR A 648 -3.62 2.26 19.93
N LYS A 649 -4.71 3.04 19.92
CA LYS A 649 -4.66 4.52 19.97
C LYS A 649 -4.12 5.08 21.28
N THR A 650 -3.93 4.24 22.30
CA THR A 650 -3.40 4.63 23.61
C THR A 650 -2.01 4.09 23.88
N LEU A 651 -1.32 3.49 22.89
CA LEU A 651 0.06 3.06 23.07
C LEU A 651 0.94 4.26 23.45
N PRO A 652 1.79 4.13 24.49
CA PRO A 652 2.60 5.22 25.00
C PRO A 652 3.71 5.64 24.01
N PRO A 653 4.31 6.83 24.15
CA PRO A 653 5.46 7.22 23.34
C PRO A 653 6.66 6.29 23.59
N VAL A 654 7.44 6.07 22.53
CA VAL A 654 8.78 5.47 22.63
C VAL A 654 9.82 6.50 23.10
N LYS A 655 11.04 6.04 23.37
CA LYS A 655 12.16 6.93 23.72
C LYS A 655 12.51 7.87 22.57
N GLU A 656 13.18 8.98 22.90
CA GLU A 656 13.72 9.91 21.92
C GLU A 656 14.63 9.18 20.92
N LEU A 657 14.42 9.46 19.64
CA LEU A 657 15.16 8.91 18.53
C LEU A 657 16.20 9.92 18.05
N THR A 658 17.35 9.43 17.60
CA THR A 658 18.29 10.26 16.83
C THR A 658 17.93 10.14 15.36
N VAL A 659 17.80 11.24 14.63
CA VAL A 659 17.63 11.31 13.16
C VAL A 659 18.72 12.21 12.55
N GLN A 660 18.80 12.31 11.22
CA GLN A 660 19.87 13.05 10.53
C GLN A 660 19.33 14.15 9.63
N HIS A 661 19.96 15.32 9.67
CA HIS A 661 19.66 16.43 8.77
C HIS A 661 20.02 16.05 7.32
N PRO A 662 19.14 16.26 6.32
CA PRO A 662 19.29 15.64 5.00
C PRO A 662 20.37 16.27 4.11
N VAL A 663 21.02 17.35 4.56
CA VAL A 663 22.12 18.04 3.87
C VAL A 663 23.40 18.02 4.69
N SER A 664 23.34 18.44 5.96
CA SER A 664 24.55 18.48 6.80
C SER A 664 24.92 17.11 7.36
N GLY A 665 23.97 16.15 7.45
CA GLY A 665 24.16 14.87 8.12
C GLY A 665 24.26 14.97 9.65
N ALA A 666 24.07 16.17 10.21
CA ALA A 666 24.10 16.39 11.65
C ALA A 666 22.97 15.62 12.35
N SER A 667 23.26 15.08 13.53
CA SER A 667 22.25 14.39 14.35
C SER A 667 21.25 15.38 14.94
N MET A 668 19.97 15.01 14.94
CA MET A 668 18.86 15.78 15.50
C MET A 668 17.98 14.85 16.35
N PRO A 669 17.41 15.33 17.46
CA PRO A 669 16.46 14.56 18.25
C PRO A 669 15.08 14.54 17.56
N LEU A 670 14.37 13.43 17.72
CA LEU A 670 12.95 13.27 17.38
C LEU A 670 12.26 12.54 18.52
N GLN A 671 11.28 13.19 19.15
CA GLN A 671 10.45 12.59 20.18
C GLN A 671 9.08 12.19 19.60
N PRO A 672 8.80 10.89 19.38
CA PRO A 672 7.47 10.43 19.03
C PRO A 672 6.43 10.80 20.09
N LEU A 673 5.22 11.17 19.65
CA LEU A 673 4.13 11.60 20.52
C LEU A 673 3.39 10.46 21.21
N GLY A 674 3.58 9.21 20.77
CA GLY A 674 2.77 8.07 21.22
C GLY A 674 1.38 8.09 20.58
N ASN A 675 0.36 7.73 21.38
CA ASN A 675 -1.02 7.54 20.97
C ASN A 675 -1.18 6.52 19.83
N GLY A 676 -0.41 5.43 19.86
CA GLY A 676 -0.38 4.44 18.77
C GLY A 676 0.88 4.47 17.91
N ARG A 677 1.59 5.60 17.90
CA ARG A 677 2.82 5.79 17.12
C ARG A 677 4.05 5.16 17.77
N GLY A 678 5.00 4.73 16.94
CA GLY A 678 6.36 4.37 17.35
C GLY A 678 6.64 2.87 17.43
N TYR A 679 5.71 2.02 16.98
CA TYR A 679 5.90 0.57 17.05
C TYR A 679 5.70 -0.10 15.70
N LEU A 680 6.46 -1.16 15.46
CA LEU A 680 6.33 -2.04 14.28
C LEU A 680 6.20 -3.48 14.74
N ARG A 681 5.34 -4.27 14.10
CA ARG A 681 5.40 -5.71 14.27
C ARG A 681 6.60 -6.29 13.51
N PRO A 682 7.23 -7.36 14.01
CA PRO A 682 8.25 -8.05 13.25
C PRO A 682 7.59 -8.75 12.06
N PRO A 683 8.14 -8.66 10.83
CA PRO A 683 7.67 -9.48 9.73
C PRO A 683 7.94 -10.97 10.04
N SER A 684 7.05 -11.84 9.59
CA SER A 684 7.30 -13.28 9.62
C SER A 684 8.50 -13.61 8.72
N LEU A 685 9.35 -14.53 9.18
CA LEU A 685 10.44 -15.07 8.37
C LEU A 685 10.05 -16.30 7.54
N ILE A 686 8.77 -16.69 7.52
CA ILE A 686 8.30 -17.76 6.63
C ILE A 686 8.60 -17.37 5.19
N SER A 687 9.20 -18.30 4.43
CA SER A 687 9.47 -18.10 3.01
C SER A 687 10.31 -16.85 2.72
N LEU A 688 11.18 -16.48 3.66
CA LEU A 688 12.00 -15.26 3.60
C LEU A 688 12.82 -15.16 2.31
N TRP A 689 13.26 -16.31 1.77
CA TRP A 689 13.98 -16.42 0.52
C TRP A 689 13.21 -15.88 -0.69
N SER A 690 11.87 -15.95 -0.64
CA SER A 690 10.98 -15.52 -1.73
C SER A 690 10.50 -14.09 -1.59
N THR A 691 10.62 -13.48 -0.40
CA THR A 691 10.07 -12.15 -0.07
C THR A 691 11.11 -11.05 0.01
N ALA A 692 12.39 -11.38 -0.20
CA ALA A 692 13.43 -10.38 -0.42
C ALA A 692 13.08 -9.50 -1.65
N PRO A 693 13.44 -8.21 -1.67
CA PRO A 693 14.36 -7.51 -0.76
C PRO A 693 13.80 -7.20 0.65
N PHE A 694 14.64 -6.66 1.54
CA PHE A 694 14.29 -6.48 2.96
C PHE A 694 14.16 -5.01 3.41
N LEU A 695 13.79 -4.88 4.70
CA LEU A 695 13.22 -3.71 5.36
C LEU A 695 11.81 -3.38 4.86
N SER A 696 11.11 -2.49 5.57
CA SER A 696 9.72 -2.15 5.29
C SER A 696 9.51 -1.60 3.88
N ASN A 697 10.56 -1.16 3.19
CA ASN A 697 10.53 -0.43 1.92
C ASN A 697 11.40 -1.09 0.82
N ASN A 698 11.81 -2.36 0.94
CA ASN A 698 12.68 -3.04 -0.03
C ASN A 698 14.05 -2.36 -0.29
N SER A 699 14.56 -1.60 0.69
CA SER A 699 15.80 -0.83 0.50
C SER A 699 17.09 -1.63 0.65
N LEU A 700 17.04 -2.90 1.09
CA LEU A 700 18.19 -3.81 1.16
C LEU A 700 18.02 -4.95 0.16
N GLY A 701 18.93 -5.07 -0.80
CA GLY A 701 18.90 -6.06 -1.90
C GLY A 701 18.90 -5.44 -3.30
N HIS A 702 18.61 -4.14 -3.41
CA HIS A 702 18.68 -3.37 -4.65
C HIS A 702 19.88 -2.40 -4.66
N GLU A 703 20.49 -2.23 -5.83
CA GLU A 703 21.52 -1.21 -6.07
C GLU A 703 21.06 -0.26 -7.18
N ASP A 704 21.30 1.04 -6.99
CA ASP A 704 20.68 2.11 -7.78
C ASP A 704 21.38 2.41 -9.12
N ASP A 705 22.67 2.11 -9.26
CA ASP A 705 23.54 2.92 -10.13
C ASP A 705 23.50 2.57 -11.65
N ALA A 706 22.65 1.64 -12.13
CA ALA A 706 22.64 1.32 -13.57
C ALA A 706 21.31 0.80 -14.16
N THR A 707 20.47 0.08 -13.41
CA THR A 707 19.44 -0.78 -14.03
C THR A 707 18.14 -0.07 -14.40
N TYR A 708 17.77 1.02 -13.74
CA TYR A 708 16.51 1.74 -14.03
C TYR A 708 16.52 2.47 -15.38
N TYR A 709 17.69 2.94 -15.78
CA TYR A 709 17.96 3.62 -17.05
C TYR A 709 18.78 2.77 -18.02
N ALA A 710 19.21 1.57 -17.61
CA ALA A 710 19.95 0.65 -18.48
C ALA A 710 19.13 0.41 -19.74
N ARG A 711 19.79 0.59 -20.89
CA ARG A 711 19.24 0.32 -22.23
C ARG A 711 18.63 -1.07 -22.34
N ASP A 712 19.03 -2.00 -21.48
CA ASP A 712 18.61 -3.39 -21.54
C ASP A 712 17.11 -3.57 -21.25
N TYR A 713 16.55 -2.91 -20.24
CA TYR A 713 15.09 -2.94 -19.98
C TYR A 713 14.28 -2.02 -20.91
N ALA A 714 14.97 -1.13 -21.66
CA ALA A 714 14.38 -0.18 -22.61
C ALA A 714 14.34 -0.69 -24.06
N ALA A 715 15.04 -1.79 -24.39
CA ALA A 715 15.23 -2.24 -25.76
C ALA A 715 13.92 -2.62 -26.47
N ALA A 716 12.89 -3.03 -25.72
CA ALA A 716 11.56 -3.33 -26.24
C ALA A 716 10.83 -2.10 -26.84
N SER A 717 11.21 -0.88 -26.47
CA SER A 717 10.54 0.36 -26.91
C SER A 717 11.11 0.96 -28.21
N ARG A 718 12.19 0.41 -28.79
CA ARG A 718 12.91 1.01 -29.94
C ARG A 718 12.84 0.19 -31.25
N GLY A 719 11.88 -0.72 -31.40
CA GLY A 719 11.57 -1.37 -32.69
C GLY A 719 12.70 -2.23 -33.30
N GLY A 720 13.68 -2.67 -32.50
CA GLY A 720 14.69 -3.63 -32.93
C GLY A 720 14.11 -5.04 -33.12
N SER A 721 14.83 -5.91 -33.84
CA SER A 721 14.42 -7.31 -34.06
C SER A 721 14.15 -8.01 -32.73
N TYR A 722 12.86 -8.25 -32.47
CA TYR A 722 12.29 -8.76 -31.22
C TYR A 722 12.77 -10.15 -30.79
N GLY A 723 13.53 -10.86 -31.64
CA GLY A 723 13.94 -12.25 -31.40
C GLY A 723 14.97 -12.47 -30.31
N ASN A 724 15.77 -11.46 -29.93
CA ASN A 724 16.88 -11.63 -28.98
C ASN A 724 16.54 -11.34 -27.51
N TYR A 725 15.45 -10.62 -27.21
CA TYR A 725 15.06 -10.29 -25.82
C TYR A 725 14.14 -11.34 -25.19
N ALA A 726 13.31 -12.00 -26.00
CA ALA A 726 12.46 -13.09 -25.53
C ALA A 726 13.26 -14.18 -24.83
N ALA A 727 14.51 -14.46 -25.23
CA ALA A 727 15.34 -15.49 -24.60
C ALA A 727 15.95 -15.10 -23.23
N ALA A 728 15.98 -13.81 -22.87
CA ALA A 728 16.67 -13.33 -21.67
C ALA A 728 15.78 -13.22 -20.41
N GLU A 729 14.45 -13.29 -20.57
CA GLU A 729 13.46 -13.08 -19.50
C GLU A 729 12.67 -14.34 -19.11
N HIS A 730 13.13 -15.54 -19.49
CA HIS A 730 12.50 -16.81 -19.14
C HIS A 730 13.14 -17.45 -17.90
N CYS A 731 12.40 -18.34 -17.24
CA CYS A 731 12.93 -19.23 -16.20
C CYS A 731 13.29 -20.60 -16.78
N PRO A 732 14.48 -21.15 -16.47
CA PRO A 732 15.57 -20.53 -15.69
C PRO A 732 16.25 -19.38 -16.44
N ALA A 733 16.66 -18.35 -15.70
CA ALA A 733 17.27 -17.15 -16.27
C ALA A 733 18.66 -17.41 -16.85
N ALA A 734 19.06 -16.59 -17.83
CA ALA A 734 20.44 -16.60 -18.34
C ALA A 734 21.47 -16.10 -17.30
N SER A 735 21.02 -15.32 -16.31
CA SER A 735 21.81 -14.84 -15.19
C SER A 735 20.95 -14.78 -13.92
N ASP A 736 21.50 -15.31 -12.83
CA ASP A 736 20.89 -15.25 -11.50
C ASP A 736 20.95 -13.85 -10.87
N ASP A 737 21.71 -12.91 -11.45
CA ASP A 737 21.92 -11.58 -10.89
C ASP A 737 20.80 -10.59 -11.20
N ASN A 738 19.88 -10.92 -12.11
CA ASN A 738 18.71 -10.10 -12.40
C ASN A 738 17.70 -10.17 -11.25
N PRO A 739 17.50 -9.10 -10.46
CA PRO A 739 16.61 -9.14 -9.30
C PRO A 739 15.11 -9.05 -9.67
N TYR A 740 14.79 -8.85 -10.95
CA TYR A 740 13.42 -8.60 -11.42
C TYR A 740 12.80 -9.82 -12.14
N LEU A 741 13.51 -10.94 -12.21
CA LEU A 741 12.97 -12.20 -12.67
C LEU A 741 12.44 -13.05 -11.50
N PRO A 742 11.30 -13.73 -11.66
CA PRO A 742 10.69 -14.51 -10.59
C PRO A 742 11.28 -15.91 -10.40
N CYS A 743 12.37 -16.25 -11.09
CA CYS A 743 12.98 -17.57 -11.04
C CYS A 743 13.59 -17.87 -9.66
N VAL A 744 13.65 -19.16 -9.30
CA VAL A 744 14.15 -19.61 -7.99
C VAL A 744 15.56 -19.10 -7.70
N ALA A 745 16.51 -19.28 -8.63
CA ALA A 745 17.89 -18.84 -8.45
C ALA A 745 18.02 -17.31 -8.28
N ASN A 746 17.28 -16.52 -9.05
CA ASN A 746 17.23 -15.07 -8.93
C ASN A 746 16.70 -14.62 -7.57
N ARG A 747 15.61 -15.22 -7.08
CA ARG A 747 15.06 -14.95 -5.74
C ARG A 747 16.07 -15.26 -4.64
N VAL A 748 16.73 -16.42 -4.70
CA VAL A 748 17.78 -16.81 -3.73
C VAL A 748 18.96 -15.84 -3.79
N LYS A 749 19.34 -15.34 -4.97
CA LYS A 749 20.41 -14.34 -5.11
C LYS A 749 20.03 -13.01 -4.45
N VAL A 750 18.80 -12.53 -4.65
CA VAL A 750 18.28 -11.32 -3.99
C VAL A 750 18.21 -11.52 -2.48
N PHE A 751 17.74 -12.68 -2.02
CA PHE A 751 17.77 -13.06 -0.61
C PHE A 751 19.19 -12.98 -0.04
N ASP A 752 20.17 -13.64 -0.67
CA ASP A 752 21.55 -13.68 -0.20
C ASP A 752 22.16 -12.28 -0.12
N ARG A 753 21.89 -11.42 -1.13
CA ARG A 753 22.33 -10.02 -1.09
C ARG A 753 21.67 -9.26 0.07
N SER A 754 20.36 -9.39 0.22
CA SER A 754 19.56 -8.66 1.20
C SER A 754 19.92 -9.05 2.64
N ILE A 755 20.05 -10.35 2.92
CA ILE A 755 20.39 -10.85 4.27
C ILE A 755 21.83 -10.48 4.63
N ARG A 756 22.76 -10.50 3.68
CA ARG A 756 24.15 -10.08 3.90
C ARG A 756 24.26 -8.59 4.21
N GLN A 757 23.47 -7.74 3.53
CA GLN A 757 23.36 -6.31 3.84
C GLN A 757 22.66 -6.06 5.18
N MET A 758 21.68 -6.89 5.55
CA MET A 758 21.04 -6.84 6.86
C MET A 758 22.07 -7.09 7.97
N LEU A 759 22.84 -8.18 7.88
CA LEU A 759 23.84 -8.61 8.85
C LEU A 759 25.17 -7.85 8.76
N ASN A 760 25.41 -7.07 7.71
CA ASN A 760 26.60 -6.23 7.55
C ASN A 760 26.20 -4.81 7.13
N PRO A 761 25.78 -3.96 8.09
CA PRO A 761 25.30 -2.62 7.78
C PRO A 761 26.28 -1.73 7.01
N SER A 762 27.59 -2.00 7.10
CA SER A 762 28.64 -1.29 6.36
C SER A 762 28.63 -1.54 4.85
N THR A 763 27.95 -2.59 4.37
CA THR A 763 27.82 -2.89 2.93
C THR A 763 26.53 -2.34 2.32
N ARG A 764 25.69 -1.68 3.14
CA ARG A 764 24.45 -1.06 2.67
C ARG A 764 24.77 0.16 1.80
N ARG A 765 23.83 0.50 0.93
CA ARG A 765 23.87 1.76 0.17
C ARG A 765 23.92 2.96 1.13
N MET A 766 24.80 3.91 0.83
CA MET A 766 25.03 5.14 1.59
C MET A 766 24.74 6.39 0.74
N ASP A 767 24.28 7.46 1.38
CA ASP A 767 24.11 8.77 0.75
C ASP A 767 25.48 9.36 0.37
N LYS A 768 25.57 9.94 -0.82
CA LYS A 768 26.80 10.59 -1.32
C LYS A 768 26.76 12.12 -1.22
N HIS A 769 25.66 12.72 -0.73
CA HIS A 769 25.42 14.17 -0.81
C HIS A 769 25.36 14.87 0.56
N THR A 770 25.38 14.12 1.67
CA THR A 770 25.47 14.70 3.01
C THR A 770 26.90 15.13 3.36
N GLN A 771 27.06 16.27 4.05
CA GLN A 771 28.38 16.77 4.51
C GLN A 771 29.04 15.82 5.51
N ILE A 772 28.26 15.31 6.47
CA ILE A 772 28.64 14.24 7.38
C ILE A 772 27.97 12.96 6.87
N PRO A 773 28.72 11.85 6.69
CA PRO A 773 28.12 10.58 6.28
C PRO A 773 27.00 10.13 7.24
N VAL A 774 25.85 9.76 6.68
CA VAL A 774 24.71 9.23 7.43
C VAL A 774 24.64 7.70 7.29
N PRO A 775 24.04 6.94 8.24
CA PRO A 775 24.06 5.47 8.25
C PRO A 775 23.04 4.85 7.28
N GLY A 776 23.06 5.28 6.01
CA GLY A 776 22.14 4.86 4.97
C GLY A 776 22.05 5.88 3.84
N TYR A 777 20.99 5.83 3.04
CA TYR A 777 20.72 6.80 1.97
C TYR A 777 19.40 7.56 2.15
N ILE A 778 19.27 8.67 1.42
CA ILE A 778 18.08 9.54 1.41
C ILE A 778 17.44 9.50 0.02
N TYR A 779 16.11 9.50 -0.06
CA TYR A 779 15.39 9.65 -1.32
C TYR A 779 15.60 11.05 -1.91
N ARG A 780 16.11 11.11 -3.13
CA ARG A 780 16.49 12.35 -3.82
C ARG A 780 15.94 12.39 -5.23
N THR A 781 15.66 13.59 -5.74
CA THR A 781 15.25 13.79 -7.14
C THR A 781 16.38 13.38 -8.09
N THR A 782 16.05 12.66 -9.17
CA THR A 782 17.03 12.22 -10.18
C THR A 782 17.29 13.25 -11.27
N ALA A 783 16.42 14.26 -11.36
CA ALA A 783 16.47 15.38 -12.30
C ALA A 783 15.77 16.61 -11.70
N PRO A 784 15.97 17.82 -12.26
CA PRO A 784 15.18 18.99 -11.90
C PRO A 784 13.69 18.73 -12.11
N ALA A 785 12.87 19.10 -11.13
CA ALA A 785 11.43 18.79 -11.15
C ALA A 785 10.59 19.89 -10.53
N CYS A 786 9.35 20.02 -10.97
CA CYS A 786 8.37 20.94 -10.41
C CYS A 786 7.19 20.19 -9.79
N LEU A 787 6.65 20.76 -8.73
CA LEU A 787 5.32 20.43 -8.25
C LEU A 787 4.30 21.10 -9.16
N MET A 788 3.64 20.30 -10.00
CA MET A 788 2.72 20.78 -11.03
C MET A 788 1.28 20.32 -10.75
N ILE A 789 0.34 21.26 -10.75
CA ILE A 789 -1.10 21.00 -10.70
C ILE A 789 -1.73 21.81 -11.83
N ALA A 790 -2.16 21.13 -12.88
CA ALA A 790 -2.75 21.82 -14.03
C ALA A 790 -4.06 22.54 -13.64
N SER A 791 -4.35 23.67 -14.29
CA SER A 791 -5.49 24.53 -13.90
C SER A 791 -6.84 23.84 -13.90
N GLY A 792 -7.08 22.90 -14.82
CA GLY A 792 -8.31 22.11 -14.88
C GLY A 792 -8.55 21.24 -13.64
N TYR A 793 -7.51 21.01 -12.84
CA TYR A 793 -7.49 20.17 -11.64
C TYR A 793 -7.57 20.99 -10.33
N MET A 794 -7.56 22.32 -10.43
CA MET A 794 -7.72 23.24 -9.30
C MET A 794 -9.20 23.38 -8.90
N PRO A 795 -9.54 23.67 -7.62
CA PRO A 795 -10.90 24.01 -7.22
C PRO A 795 -11.54 25.10 -8.10
N SER A 796 -12.85 25.00 -8.34
CA SER A 796 -13.56 25.87 -9.30
C SER A 796 -13.50 27.37 -8.98
N TRP A 797 -13.36 27.75 -7.71
CA TRP A 797 -13.16 29.13 -7.30
C TRP A 797 -11.74 29.65 -7.61
N GLU A 798 -10.72 28.79 -7.50
CA GLU A 798 -9.32 29.09 -7.84
C GLU A 798 -9.16 29.25 -9.36
N GLN A 799 -9.83 28.40 -10.15
CA GLN A 799 -9.87 28.51 -11.61
C GLN A 799 -10.35 29.90 -12.08
N ARG A 800 -11.31 30.51 -11.37
CA ARG A 800 -11.85 31.84 -11.69
C ARG A 800 -10.89 32.99 -11.34
N LEU A 801 -9.98 32.76 -10.39
CA LEU A 801 -8.98 33.74 -9.93
C LEU A 801 -7.60 33.55 -10.57
N SER A 802 -7.44 32.50 -11.39
CA SER A 802 -6.18 32.09 -12.03
C SER A 802 -5.40 33.22 -12.71
N ARG A 803 -6.06 34.04 -13.55
CA ARG A 803 -5.41 35.14 -14.28
C ARG A 803 -4.86 36.24 -13.35
N PRO A 804 -5.65 36.80 -12.41
CA PRO A 804 -5.12 37.67 -11.37
C PRO A 804 -3.99 37.05 -10.55
N LEU A 805 -4.10 35.77 -10.20
CA LEU A 805 -3.09 35.06 -9.41
C LEU A 805 -1.78 34.87 -10.18
N HIS A 806 -1.82 34.54 -11.47
CA HIS A 806 -0.64 34.51 -12.34
C HIS A 806 0.07 35.86 -12.41
N TRP A 807 -0.67 36.96 -12.53
CA TRP A 807 -0.07 38.29 -12.52
C TRP A 807 0.63 38.62 -11.19
N LEU A 808 0.06 38.19 -10.06
CA LEU A 808 0.64 38.40 -8.73
C LEU A 808 1.83 37.49 -8.41
N ALA A 809 1.80 36.26 -8.90
CA ALA A 809 2.78 35.22 -8.60
C ALA A 809 3.08 34.35 -9.83
N PRO A 810 3.72 34.92 -10.88
CA PRO A 810 4.06 34.18 -12.09
C PRO A 810 5.09 33.07 -11.85
N TRP A 811 5.76 33.11 -10.69
CA TRP A 811 6.70 32.09 -10.21
C TRP A 811 6.01 30.86 -9.58
N ALA A 812 4.71 30.92 -9.31
CA ALA A 812 3.93 29.85 -8.67
C ALA A 812 2.74 29.39 -9.50
N ILE A 813 2.20 30.29 -10.33
CA ILE A 813 1.02 30.04 -11.15
C ILE A 813 1.42 30.18 -12.61
N ASP A 814 1.14 29.18 -13.44
CA ASP A 814 1.43 29.22 -14.88
C ASP A 814 0.42 30.10 -15.65
N GLU A 815 0.70 30.39 -16.92
CA GLU A 815 -0.16 31.23 -17.78
C GLU A 815 -1.58 30.66 -17.97
N LYS A 816 -1.74 29.35 -17.79
CA LYS A 816 -3.01 28.62 -17.90
C LYS A 816 -3.76 28.57 -16.56
N GLY A 817 -3.18 29.09 -15.48
CA GLY A 817 -3.76 29.13 -14.14
C GLY A 817 -3.47 27.92 -13.25
N GLY A 818 -2.54 27.05 -13.63
CA GLY A 818 -2.11 25.89 -12.84
C GLY A 818 -1.05 26.27 -11.83
N ILE A 819 -0.83 25.45 -10.80
CA ILE A 819 0.31 25.59 -9.88
C ILE A 819 1.54 24.97 -10.55
N ALA A 820 2.65 25.71 -10.54
CA ALA A 820 3.96 25.27 -10.98
C ALA A 820 5.01 25.80 -10.00
N LEU A 821 5.34 25.01 -8.97
CA LEU A 821 6.31 25.37 -7.94
C LEU A 821 7.63 24.65 -8.21
N GLY A 822 8.69 25.42 -8.44
CA GLY A 822 10.04 24.92 -8.73
C GLY A 822 10.80 25.81 -9.71
N PRO A 823 11.84 25.28 -10.39
CA PRO A 823 12.32 23.90 -10.29
C PRO A 823 13.00 23.62 -8.95
N LEU A 824 12.70 22.45 -8.38
CA LEU A 824 13.57 21.83 -7.40
C LEU A 824 14.78 21.24 -8.14
N PRO A 825 16.01 21.43 -7.65
CA PRO A 825 17.19 20.92 -8.33
C PRO A 825 17.24 19.39 -8.30
N LYS A 826 18.13 18.83 -9.13
CA LYS A 826 18.59 17.44 -8.97
C LYS A 826 19.17 17.23 -7.57
N ASP A 827 19.06 16.02 -7.05
CA ASP A 827 19.54 15.59 -5.73
C ASP A 827 18.81 16.23 -4.52
N PHE A 828 17.69 16.94 -4.77
CA PHE A 828 16.85 17.53 -3.72
C PHE A 828 16.22 16.41 -2.86
N PRO A 829 16.31 16.47 -1.52
CA PRO A 829 15.75 15.44 -0.64
C PRO A 829 14.22 15.48 -0.68
N ILE A 830 13.60 14.51 -1.37
CA ILE A 830 12.16 14.49 -1.65
C ILE A 830 11.34 14.58 -0.36
N ASN A 831 11.73 13.82 0.65
CA ASN A 831 11.03 13.75 1.93
C ASN A 831 11.08 15.06 2.72
N ALA A 832 12.01 15.98 2.45
CA ALA A 832 11.97 17.31 3.05
C ALA A 832 10.70 18.07 2.63
N MET A 833 10.25 17.89 1.38
CA MET A 833 9.00 18.49 0.90
C MET A 833 7.77 17.67 1.29
N THR A 834 7.76 16.36 1.04
CA THR A 834 6.55 15.53 1.25
C THR A 834 6.21 15.34 2.71
N ASN A 835 7.19 15.42 3.63
CA ASN A 835 6.92 15.31 5.06
C ASN A 835 6.47 16.63 5.70
N THR A 836 6.26 17.70 4.91
CA THR A 836 5.87 19.02 5.44
C THR A 836 4.46 18.97 6.05
N LYS A 837 4.36 19.22 7.34
CA LYS A 837 3.10 19.20 8.08
C LYS A 837 2.29 20.47 7.79
N LEU A 838 1.28 20.38 6.93
CA LEU A 838 0.43 21.54 6.58
C LEU A 838 -0.66 21.81 7.61
N LEU A 839 -1.16 20.77 8.27
CA LEU A 839 -2.20 20.87 9.31
C LEU A 839 -1.75 20.16 10.58
N PRO A 840 -2.16 20.64 11.76
CA PRO A 840 -1.91 19.91 13.00
C PRO A 840 -2.61 18.56 12.97
N ASP A 841 -2.06 17.58 13.69
CA ASP A 841 -2.73 16.28 13.86
C ASP A 841 -3.93 16.43 14.79
N ASN A 842 -4.91 15.51 14.70
CA ASN A 842 -6.12 15.57 15.52
C ASN A 842 -5.84 15.49 17.03
N ASP A 843 -4.73 14.84 17.42
CA ASP A 843 -4.30 14.65 18.80
C ASP A 843 -3.19 15.62 19.25
N GLU A 844 -2.83 16.61 18.44
CA GLU A 844 -1.77 17.57 18.76
C GLU A 844 -2.31 18.77 19.60
N PRO A 845 -1.78 18.99 20.82
CA PRO A 845 -2.18 20.14 21.63
C PRO A 845 -1.63 21.45 21.06
N GLY A 846 -2.49 22.47 20.92
CA GLY A 846 -2.06 23.84 20.64
C GLY A 846 -1.83 24.18 19.17
N GLY A 847 -2.80 23.90 18.30
CA GLY A 847 -2.75 24.19 16.85
C GLY A 847 -2.37 25.64 16.47
N ILE A 848 -2.54 26.62 17.35
CA ILE A 848 -2.06 28.01 17.12
C ILE A 848 -0.53 28.04 16.94
N SER A 849 0.21 27.23 17.71
CA SER A 849 1.67 27.15 17.60
C SER A 849 2.13 26.57 16.26
N HIS A 850 1.39 25.59 15.73
CA HIS A 850 1.61 25.02 14.40
C HIS A 850 1.44 26.07 13.30
N TYR A 851 0.32 26.80 13.32
CA TYR A 851 0.07 27.86 12.35
C TYR A 851 1.06 29.02 12.47
N TRP A 852 1.53 29.33 13.69
CA TRP A 852 2.60 30.31 13.88
C TRP A 852 3.90 29.85 13.24
N ARG A 853 4.31 28.58 13.41
CA ARG A 853 5.50 28.01 12.74
C ARG A 853 5.39 28.11 11.22
N LEU A 854 4.24 27.73 10.65
CA LEU A 854 3.97 27.88 9.23
C LEU A 854 4.09 29.35 8.80
N ALA A 855 3.45 30.28 9.51
CA ALA A 855 3.50 31.71 9.21
C ALA A 855 4.94 32.25 9.25
N THR A 856 5.77 31.80 10.19
CA THR A 856 7.19 32.18 10.26
C THR A 856 8.05 31.58 9.15
N ALA A 857 7.66 30.41 8.62
CA ALA A 857 8.34 29.75 7.51
C ALA A 857 7.96 30.33 6.14
N MET A 858 6.75 30.91 6.01
CA MET A 858 6.21 31.41 4.74
C MET A 858 7.15 32.38 3.99
N PRO A 859 7.80 33.38 4.61
CA PRO A 859 8.73 34.26 3.90
C PRO A 859 9.88 33.51 3.24
N THR A 860 10.44 32.49 3.91
CA THR A 860 11.50 31.65 3.36
C THR A 860 11.00 30.79 2.20
N LEU A 861 9.85 30.13 2.37
CA LEU A 861 9.25 29.30 1.31
C LEU A 861 8.96 30.15 0.06
N VAL A 862 8.29 31.29 0.22
CA VAL A 862 7.99 32.22 -0.88
C VAL A 862 9.26 32.76 -1.50
N GLY A 863 10.25 33.15 -0.69
CA GLY A 863 11.54 33.64 -1.17
C GLY A 863 12.29 32.61 -2.01
N ALA A 864 12.31 31.35 -1.57
CA ALA A 864 12.93 30.24 -2.28
C ALA A 864 12.25 29.97 -3.63
N PHE A 865 10.93 29.74 -3.65
CA PHE A 865 10.22 29.45 -4.89
C PHE A 865 10.19 30.64 -5.85
N LYS A 866 10.10 31.87 -5.35
CA LYS A 866 10.21 33.08 -6.18
C LYS A 866 11.60 33.18 -6.84
N LYS A 867 12.66 32.78 -6.14
CA LYS A 867 14.03 32.73 -6.68
C LYS A 867 14.21 31.60 -7.71
N MET A 868 13.50 30.48 -7.57
CA MET A 868 13.46 29.40 -8.56
C MET A 868 12.69 29.80 -9.83
N GLY A 869 11.62 30.59 -9.68
CA GLY A 869 11.00 31.34 -10.78
C GLY A 869 9.91 30.62 -11.58
N GLY A 870 9.48 29.41 -11.18
CA GLY A 870 8.31 28.73 -11.79
C GLY A 870 8.57 28.16 -13.19
N LYS A 871 9.85 28.00 -13.55
CA LYS A 871 10.30 27.54 -14.86
C LYS A 871 10.21 26.02 -14.99
N CYS A 872 9.06 25.51 -15.46
CA CYS A 872 8.70 24.09 -15.35
C CYS A 872 8.48 23.37 -16.69
N SER A 873 8.63 24.05 -17.84
CA SER A 873 8.58 23.34 -19.13
C SER A 873 9.83 22.47 -19.35
N PRO A 874 9.76 21.40 -20.16
CA PRO A 874 10.91 20.53 -20.41
C PRO A 874 12.18 21.28 -20.87
N GLY A 875 12.03 22.28 -21.74
CA GLY A 875 13.16 23.10 -22.20
C GLY A 875 13.76 23.99 -21.11
N GLU A 876 12.92 24.51 -20.22
CA GLU A 876 13.37 25.31 -19.08
C GLU A 876 14.05 24.47 -18.00
N LEU A 877 13.53 23.27 -17.72
CA LEU A 877 14.16 22.34 -16.76
C LEU A 877 15.54 21.87 -17.25
N ALA A 878 15.73 21.79 -18.57
CA ALA A 878 17.01 21.45 -19.18
C ALA A 878 18.00 22.64 -19.24
N ASP A 879 17.55 23.87 -19.02
CA ASP A 879 18.40 25.07 -19.09
C ASP A 879 19.40 25.13 -17.92
N PRO A 880 20.73 25.14 -18.19
CA PRO A 880 21.75 25.15 -17.13
C PRO A 880 21.64 26.35 -16.18
N GLN A 881 21.23 27.52 -16.68
CA GLN A 881 21.06 28.70 -15.82
C GLN A 881 19.89 28.52 -14.85
N THR A 882 18.79 27.93 -15.31
CA THR A 882 17.63 27.60 -14.48
C THR A 882 17.97 26.58 -13.40
N GLN A 883 18.78 25.57 -13.71
CA GLN A 883 19.29 24.62 -12.72
C GLN A 883 20.19 25.30 -11.68
N ALA A 884 21.17 26.10 -12.12
CA ALA A 884 22.06 26.84 -11.23
C ALA A 884 21.30 27.80 -10.30
N ASN A 885 20.27 28.48 -10.82
CA ASN A 885 19.40 29.34 -10.02
C ASN A 885 18.62 28.55 -8.97
N SER A 886 18.14 27.35 -9.32
CA SER A 886 17.39 26.48 -8.41
C SER A 886 18.27 25.99 -7.27
N GLU A 887 19.49 25.56 -7.57
CA GLU A 887 20.45 25.19 -6.53
C GLU A 887 20.81 26.37 -5.62
N ALA A 888 21.06 27.55 -6.20
CA ALA A 888 21.31 28.77 -5.43
C ALA A 888 20.09 29.20 -4.61
N ALA A 889 18.87 28.93 -5.08
CA ALA A 889 17.66 29.18 -4.31
C ALA A 889 17.61 28.28 -3.07
N VAL A 890 17.89 26.98 -3.22
CA VAL A 890 17.92 26.04 -2.09
C VAL A 890 19.02 26.42 -1.09
N ARG A 891 20.24 26.69 -1.57
CA ARG A 891 21.39 27.03 -0.72
C ARG A 891 21.23 28.36 0.02
N ASP A 892 20.81 29.41 -0.67
CA ASP A 892 20.91 30.78 -0.13
C ASP A 892 19.70 31.18 0.72
N THR A 893 18.59 30.43 0.67
CA THR A 893 17.36 30.80 1.40
C THR A 893 17.14 30.01 2.69
N GLY A 894 17.88 28.91 2.91
CA GLY A 894 17.60 28.01 4.03
C GLY A 894 16.31 27.20 3.85
N LEU A 895 15.91 26.93 2.60
CA LEU A 895 14.68 26.20 2.28
C LEU A 895 14.64 24.83 2.98
N ILE A 896 15.72 24.06 2.93
CA ILE A 896 15.77 22.73 3.53
C ILE A 896 15.60 22.82 5.05
N ASP A 897 16.35 23.67 5.73
CA ASP A 897 16.25 23.82 7.20
C ASP A 897 14.84 24.23 7.61
N THR A 898 14.20 25.11 6.82
CA THR A 898 12.80 25.51 7.03
C THR A 898 11.85 24.33 6.88
N LEU A 899 12.01 23.51 5.83
CA LEU A 899 11.20 22.32 5.60
C LEU A 899 11.41 21.26 6.69
N VAL A 900 12.65 21.06 7.15
CA VAL A 900 12.96 20.16 8.27
C VAL A 900 12.25 20.63 9.54
N GLY A 901 12.23 21.94 9.81
CA GLY A 901 11.51 22.52 10.96
C GLY A 901 9.97 22.38 10.88
N LEU A 902 9.43 22.17 9.68
CA LEU A 902 8.00 21.89 9.45
C LEU A 902 7.68 20.40 9.29
N SER A 903 8.69 19.53 9.36
CA SER A 903 8.54 18.12 9.05
C SER A 903 7.73 17.40 10.11
N LYS A 904 6.73 16.61 9.68
CA LYS A 904 6.01 15.69 10.55
C LYS A 904 6.89 14.51 10.98
N CYS A 905 7.78 14.07 10.10
CA CYS A 905 8.77 13.03 10.39
C CYS A 905 10.13 13.40 9.76
N PRO A 906 11.09 13.93 10.54
CA PRO A 906 12.41 14.31 10.05
C PRO A 906 13.40 13.14 9.94
N ASP A 907 12.94 11.88 9.84
CA ASP A 907 13.81 10.73 9.60
C ASP A 907 13.93 10.44 8.09
N TYR A 908 14.94 11.05 7.47
CA TYR A 908 15.15 10.98 6.02
C TYR A 908 15.97 9.77 5.55
N VAL A 909 16.62 9.04 6.47
CA VAL A 909 17.47 7.90 6.12
C VAL A 909 16.62 6.64 6.05
N VAL A 910 16.57 6.00 4.87
CA VAL A 910 15.50 5.04 4.55
C VAL A 910 15.87 3.58 4.80
N ASN A 911 17.16 3.25 4.91
CA ASN A 911 17.68 1.88 5.08
C ASN A 911 18.53 1.67 6.35
N ARG A 912 18.38 2.57 7.33
CA ARG A 912 19.04 2.46 8.64
C ARG A 912 18.34 1.44 9.55
N GLY A 913 18.99 1.09 10.66
CA GLY A 913 18.39 0.26 11.71
C GLY A 913 18.46 -1.24 11.47
N HIS A 914 17.75 -1.99 12.32
CA HIS A 914 17.75 -3.44 12.41
C HIS A 914 19.18 -4.01 12.48
N TYR A 915 19.91 -3.62 13.54
CA TYR A 915 21.33 -3.98 13.73
C TYR A 915 21.55 -5.35 14.40
N PHE A 916 20.47 -6.09 14.68
CA PHE A 916 20.53 -7.44 15.25
C PHE A 916 21.39 -8.37 14.39
N GLY A 917 22.35 -9.04 15.02
CA GLY A 917 23.28 -9.95 14.35
C GLY A 917 24.44 -9.28 13.62
N SER A 918 24.58 -7.95 13.68
CA SER A 918 25.66 -7.24 12.98
C SER A 918 27.06 -7.48 13.56
N ASP A 919 27.12 -7.81 14.86
CA ASP A 919 28.30 -8.14 15.65
C ASP A 919 28.69 -9.63 15.59
N LEU A 920 27.86 -10.47 14.98
CA LEU A 920 28.16 -11.88 14.76
C LEU A 920 29.46 -12.05 13.95
N SER A 921 30.18 -13.12 14.26
CA SER A 921 31.32 -13.55 13.47
C SER A 921 30.91 -13.85 12.03
N ALA A 922 31.84 -13.76 11.07
CA ALA A 922 31.55 -14.10 9.68
C ALA A 922 30.99 -15.53 9.54
N GLY A 923 31.54 -16.49 10.29
CA GLY A 923 31.04 -17.87 10.31
C GLY A 923 29.61 -18.00 10.85
N ASP A 924 29.28 -17.28 11.93
CA ASP A 924 27.93 -17.28 12.50
C ASP A 924 26.90 -16.63 11.58
N LYS A 925 27.29 -15.58 10.85
CA LYS A 925 26.44 -14.97 9.81
C LYS A 925 26.12 -15.98 8.71
N GLU A 926 27.12 -16.70 8.19
CA GLU A 926 26.89 -17.74 7.18
C GLU A 926 26.06 -18.92 7.71
N ALA A 927 26.26 -19.32 8.96
CA ALA A 927 25.50 -20.38 9.61
C ALA A 927 24.02 -19.98 9.77
N LEU A 928 23.76 -18.75 10.21
CA LEU A 928 22.41 -18.18 10.30
C LEU A 928 21.74 -18.14 8.93
N ILE A 929 22.43 -17.63 7.90
CA ILE A 929 21.91 -17.58 6.52
C ILE A 929 21.53 -18.98 6.03
N ALA A 930 22.38 -19.99 6.27
CA ALA A 930 22.07 -21.37 5.89
C ALA A 930 20.80 -21.89 6.56
N TYR A 931 20.59 -21.61 7.85
CA TYR A 931 19.37 -22.02 8.54
C TYR A 931 18.12 -21.28 8.04
N LEU A 932 18.22 -19.97 7.78
CA LEU A 932 17.12 -19.15 7.27
C LEU A 932 16.61 -19.61 5.90
N LYS A 933 17.42 -20.28 5.08
CA LYS A 933 16.98 -20.85 3.79
C LYS A 933 15.98 -22.00 3.95
N HIS A 934 15.86 -22.59 5.14
CA HIS A 934 14.90 -23.65 5.44
C HIS A 934 13.53 -23.13 5.95
N PHE A 935 13.33 -21.81 6.02
CA PHE A 935 12.12 -21.19 6.59
C PHE A 935 10.98 -21.03 5.60
#